data_AF-A0A950WA94-F1
#
_entry.id   AF-A0A950WA94-F1
#
_cell.length_a   1.000
_cell.length_b   1.000
_cell.length_c   1.000
_cell.angle_alpha   90.00
_cell.angle_beta   90.00
_cell.angle_gamma   90.00
#
_symmetry.space_group_name_H-M   'P 1'
#
loop_
_entity.id
_entity.type
_entity.pdbx_description
1 polymer ?
#
loop_
_entity_poly.entity_id
_entity_poly.type
_entity_poly.pdbx_seq_one_letter_code
_entity_poly.pdbx_strand_id
1 'polypeptide(L)'
;MTPLPLVLTYVIAAVLGGASAARAEVNCNNTPLKPLVGIINDNVTVQNNASCTIGSAFEGAYINGNVQVAQGGSLIIQARQYPSTITGNVQANQCNFALLEGAVTVGGNVQIRQCQKESGFDGPGIKISGNFECQNNSAACDATIGVIGGNVQIRNNTGAGANVSLNEIHGNLQCQNDTTKPSAAWGGNWVGGNMQQDCAANRGFAWSGMLPTCTTLAAVLAKVPYIVSTPTTNDGTLYVAVTSTPTGAAATHAAYCNVQLTYAAIGSPGSSAPLQDTAYGYGTDENQAIRIGIGLPLSAADGGTGGVQGAWNGRLQHLGGGGLVGSVGSTTSATDAGYVGSSTDTGHTGAQNGSAEGGGNFGVTGTYSPPNPFVPTTPNDTLDIGKIDDYIIEGIHEQVEWGKLIARIYYGEKWTYNYWNGCSTGGRQGLELAENYGDEFDGLIIGAPAIWHDRFRQSDDWPWLVNEDDLVIAGYPALSTALWNATTSVVVAACQANNPSGAVGYLDDSRSCTASASLNICNKPSAVSSPNCLTPQQAAAIDKIWAGPHNSSGNRIWYPANKGVTGGVVNFTTPGGFAGSTLQVMSWDHASTTIALSLLYDSVQAVALYNPMNGIAYETEALLGSSPGVTTGGDGVAVNDLVDSIVPHFGIDEVNLDLVKNTGGKVMMWQGTADQLIRWYDSVDYYRLVATHYGSGRADFAGLHPWFRYYHAPGAFHCAAGVGPAPTNIFNQLVGWVEHNGAPDPVPTSGGTLSNCTAPGVPDVSCPSGQPTELQSIPTPFTPPLCPWPTSAVYNGSGPGNVASSFHCAGNLDANNYSLCQMLRTPTGEETSNALDYAEAGTLPQQCPIPQ
;
A
#
# COMPACT_ATOMS: atom_id res chain seq x y z
N MET A 1 62.87 -8.26 -2.68
CA MET A 1 62.07 -8.19 -3.92
C MET A 1 60.81 -9.00 -3.65
N THR A 2 59.70 -8.29 -3.54
CA THR A 2 58.34 -8.77 -3.28
C THR A 2 57.76 -9.47 -4.50
N PRO A 3 56.81 -10.39 -4.27
CA PRO A 3 55.58 -10.39 -5.05
C PRO A 3 54.35 -10.34 -4.13
N LEU A 4 53.37 -9.51 -4.51
CA LEU A 4 52.00 -9.53 -3.98
C LEU A 4 51.26 -10.79 -4.45
N PRO A 5 50.27 -11.24 -3.67
CA PRO A 5 48.90 -11.19 -4.18
C PRO A 5 47.91 -10.60 -3.17
N LEU A 6 46.97 -9.80 -3.69
CA LEU A 6 45.78 -9.33 -2.97
C LEU A 6 44.87 -10.52 -2.62
N VAL A 7 44.51 -10.62 -1.35
CA VAL A 7 43.31 -11.36 -0.88
C VAL A 7 42.43 -10.33 -0.21
N LEU A 8 41.36 -9.91 -0.90
CA LEU A 8 40.31 -9.08 -0.32
C LEU A 8 39.42 -10.02 0.51
N THR A 9 39.61 -10.00 1.83
CA THR A 9 38.74 -10.73 2.77
C THR A 9 37.62 -9.78 3.17
N TYR A 10 36.41 -10.00 2.66
CA TYR A 10 35.19 -9.41 3.24
C TYR A 10 34.94 -10.12 4.58
N VAL A 11 35.05 -9.37 5.68
CA VAL A 11 34.67 -9.84 7.02
C VAL A 11 33.20 -9.51 7.23
N ILE A 12 32.37 -10.54 7.23
CA ILE A 12 31.02 -10.53 7.81
C ILE A 12 31.16 -10.41 9.32
N ALA A 13 30.64 -9.34 9.93
CA ALA A 13 30.51 -9.23 11.38
C ALA A 13 29.05 -9.45 11.78
N ALA A 14 28.77 -10.65 12.29
CA ALA A 14 27.50 -11.01 12.90
C ALA A 14 27.33 -10.30 14.27
N VAL A 15 26.13 -9.78 14.52
CA VAL A 15 25.71 -9.17 15.78
C VAL A 15 25.31 -10.25 16.78
N LEU A 16 26.17 -10.56 17.74
CA LEU A 16 25.80 -11.10 19.06
C LEU A 16 26.87 -10.71 20.08
N GLY A 17 26.51 -9.88 21.06
CA GLY A 17 27.34 -9.52 22.21
C GLY A 17 27.78 -8.06 22.22
N GLY A 18 27.35 -7.33 23.26
CA GLY A 18 27.56 -5.89 23.41
C GLY A 18 29.00 -5.43 23.20
N ALA A 19 29.20 -4.69 22.12
CA ALA A 19 30.17 -3.62 22.04
C ALA A 19 29.38 -2.34 21.80
N SER A 20 29.45 -1.40 22.73
CA SER A 20 28.95 -0.04 22.55
C SER A 20 29.58 0.54 21.28
N ALA A 21 28.84 0.59 20.18
CA ALA A 21 29.19 1.42 19.04
C ALA A 21 29.39 2.83 19.58
N ALA A 22 30.60 3.37 19.44
CA ALA A 22 30.89 4.72 19.88
C ALA A 22 29.98 5.67 19.07
N ARG A 23 29.01 6.26 19.78
CA ARG A 23 28.16 7.36 19.31
C ARG A 23 29.08 8.50 18.87
N ALA A 24 29.09 8.79 17.56
CA ALA A 24 29.78 9.96 17.01
C ALA A 24 28.72 10.90 16.43
N GLU A 25 28.66 12.10 16.99
CA GLU A 25 27.76 13.19 16.56
C GLU A 25 27.92 13.45 15.06
N VAL A 26 26.80 13.48 14.33
CA VAL A 26 26.79 13.73 12.89
C VAL A 26 26.81 15.23 12.64
N ASN A 27 27.92 15.72 12.10
CA ASN A 27 28.10 17.14 11.78
C ASN A 27 27.69 17.44 10.33
N CYS A 28 26.62 18.20 10.17
CA CYS A 28 26.09 18.61 8.87
C CYS A 28 26.72 19.94 8.43
N ASN A 29 27.49 19.93 7.33
CA ASN A 29 28.35 21.03 6.87
C ASN A 29 28.04 21.45 5.41
N ASN A 30 26.86 22.02 5.15
CA ASN A 30 26.39 22.42 3.80
C ASN A 30 26.27 21.24 2.85
N THR A 31 25.19 20.47 2.95
CA THR A 31 24.79 19.50 1.92
C THR A 31 24.04 20.23 0.80
N PRO A 32 24.61 20.45 -0.39
CA PRO A 32 23.83 21.03 -1.47
C PRO A 32 23.06 19.95 -2.26
N LEU A 33 23.29 18.64 -2.03
CA LEU A 33 22.82 17.60 -2.95
C LEU A 33 22.43 16.22 -2.36
N LYS A 34 22.65 15.92 -1.08
CA LYS A 34 22.12 14.68 -0.45
C LYS A 34 21.57 14.97 0.95
N PRO A 35 20.25 14.82 1.16
CA PRO A 35 19.66 14.91 2.50
C PRO A 35 20.19 13.82 3.44
N LEU A 36 20.14 14.08 4.74
CA LEU A 36 20.39 13.05 5.75
C LEU A 36 19.14 12.16 5.86
N VAL A 37 19.27 10.88 5.53
CA VAL A 37 18.18 9.89 5.48
C VAL A 37 18.57 8.62 6.25
N GLY A 38 17.61 7.73 6.50
CA GLY A 38 17.85 6.46 7.20
C GLY A 38 18.05 6.59 8.71
N ILE A 39 18.64 5.57 9.34
CA ILE A 39 18.80 5.48 10.81
C ILE A 39 20.11 6.15 11.27
N ILE A 40 19.98 7.16 12.13
CA ILE A 40 21.09 7.85 12.79
C ILE A 40 20.99 7.60 14.31
N ASN A 41 21.91 6.80 14.85
CA ASN A 41 21.92 6.42 16.27
C ASN A 41 22.65 7.42 17.19
N ASP A 42 22.54 8.72 16.92
CA ASP A 42 23.16 9.80 17.70
C ASP A 42 22.50 11.16 17.45
N ASN A 43 23.04 12.21 18.07
CA ASN A 43 22.68 13.60 17.78
C ASN A 43 23.17 14.03 16.39
N VAL A 44 22.41 14.94 15.77
CA VAL A 44 22.78 15.64 14.54
C VAL A 44 23.00 17.11 14.86
N THR A 45 24.12 17.67 14.41
CA THR A 45 24.45 19.09 14.61
C THR A 45 24.72 19.78 13.29
N VAL A 46 23.90 20.78 12.97
CA VAL A 46 24.11 21.70 11.86
C VAL A 46 25.15 22.73 12.29
N GLN A 47 26.24 22.79 11.55
CA GLN A 47 27.40 23.60 11.90
C GLN A 47 27.19 25.10 11.61
N ASN A 48 28.12 25.93 12.07
CA ASN A 48 28.01 27.39 11.93
C ASN A 48 27.92 27.80 10.46
N ASN A 49 26.91 28.60 10.11
CA ASN A 49 26.60 29.04 8.75
C ASN A 49 26.46 27.89 7.74
N ALA A 50 26.13 26.68 8.21
CA ALA A 50 25.89 25.52 7.38
C ALA A 50 24.39 25.32 7.12
N SER A 51 24.04 24.72 5.99
CA SER A 51 22.68 24.26 5.69
C SER A 51 22.59 22.75 5.80
N CYS A 52 21.48 22.26 6.32
CA CYS A 52 21.18 20.84 6.45
C CYS A 52 19.74 20.55 6.08
N THR A 53 19.54 19.48 5.30
CA THR A 53 18.22 18.90 5.04
C THR A 53 18.21 17.49 5.61
N ILE A 54 17.23 17.21 6.46
CA ILE A 54 16.98 15.89 7.06
C ILE A 54 15.69 15.35 6.45
N GLY A 55 15.73 14.11 5.98
CA GLY A 55 14.69 13.53 5.14
C GLY A 55 14.77 14.03 3.70
N SER A 56 14.32 13.21 2.77
CA SER A 56 14.16 13.56 1.36
C SER A 56 12.69 13.47 0.95
N ALA A 57 12.39 13.70 -0.33
CA ALA A 57 11.09 13.33 -0.87
C ALA A 57 10.84 11.83 -0.67
N PHE A 58 11.83 11.00 -0.99
CA PHE A 58 11.71 9.55 -1.16
C PHE A 58 12.20 8.69 0.02
N GLU A 59 12.73 9.31 1.08
CA GLU A 59 13.25 8.57 2.24
C GLU A 59 13.20 9.43 3.49
N GLY A 60 12.65 8.88 4.58
CA GLY A 60 12.59 9.51 5.89
C GLY A 60 13.91 9.37 6.66
N ALA A 61 14.03 10.08 7.78
CA ALA A 61 15.16 9.93 8.70
C ALA A 61 14.71 9.51 10.10
N TYR A 62 15.37 8.53 10.70
CA TYR A 62 15.16 8.13 12.09
C TYR A 62 16.37 8.52 12.96
N ILE A 63 16.24 9.55 13.78
CA ILE A 63 17.29 10.09 14.63
C ILE A 63 17.06 9.69 16.09
N ASN A 64 17.89 8.77 16.59
CA ASN A 64 17.94 8.37 17.99
C ASN A 64 18.78 9.36 18.83
N GLY A 65 18.39 10.63 18.80
CA GLY A 65 19.11 11.73 19.42
C GLY A 65 18.41 13.08 19.25
N ASN A 66 19.13 14.15 19.53
CA ASN A 66 18.69 15.52 19.36
C ASN A 66 19.22 16.09 18.04
N VAL A 67 18.51 17.07 17.49
CA VAL A 67 18.98 17.91 16.38
C VAL A 67 19.32 19.30 16.91
N GLN A 68 20.54 19.77 16.67
CA GLN A 68 21.00 21.08 17.12
C GLN A 68 21.43 21.93 15.91
N VAL A 69 21.04 23.20 15.87
CA VAL A 69 21.45 24.15 14.83
C VAL A 69 22.32 25.22 15.45
N ALA A 70 23.58 25.26 15.01
CA ALA A 70 24.56 26.26 15.44
C ALA A 70 24.33 27.62 14.75
N GLN A 71 25.14 28.60 15.14
CA GLN A 71 24.96 30.00 14.76
C GLN A 71 24.97 30.18 13.22
N GLY A 72 23.96 30.89 12.70
CA GLY A 72 23.79 31.14 11.28
C GLY A 72 23.40 29.91 10.45
N GLY A 73 23.21 28.75 11.08
CA GLY A 73 22.84 27.50 10.40
C GLY A 73 21.41 27.52 9.85
N SER A 74 21.14 26.73 8.82
CA SER A 74 19.82 26.55 8.21
C SER A 74 19.40 25.07 8.30
N LEU A 75 18.17 24.80 8.72
CA LEU A 75 17.66 23.45 8.86
C LEU A 75 16.30 23.31 8.16
N ILE A 76 16.17 22.27 7.33
CA ILE A 76 14.89 21.72 6.87
C ILE A 76 14.83 20.29 7.38
N ILE A 77 13.77 19.95 8.10
CA ILE A 77 13.39 18.55 8.33
C ILE A 77 12.12 18.35 7.52
N GLN A 78 12.21 17.52 6.49
CA GLN A 78 11.08 17.24 5.61
C GLN A 78 10.71 15.76 5.71
N ALA A 79 9.42 15.50 5.65
CA ALA A 79 8.84 14.18 5.68
C ALA A 79 7.56 14.21 4.86
N ARG A 80 7.69 14.21 3.53
CA ARG A 80 6.53 14.27 2.64
C ARG A 80 5.96 12.86 2.48
N GLN A 81 6.71 11.98 1.81
CA GLN A 81 6.26 10.63 1.50
C GLN A 81 6.48 9.68 2.69
N TYR A 82 7.67 9.75 3.29
CA TYR A 82 8.06 8.92 4.43
C TYR A 82 8.29 9.77 5.68
N PRO A 83 7.91 9.25 6.85
CA PRO A 83 8.02 10.00 8.10
C PRO A 83 9.48 10.20 8.50
N SER A 84 9.78 11.38 9.02
CA SER A 84 11.05 11.64 9.71
C SER A 84 10.80 11.68 11.22
N THR A 85 11.52 10.86 11.98
CA THR A 85 11.37 10.74 13.43
C THR A 85 12.64 11.18 14.15
N ILE A 86 12.48 12.10 15.11
CA ILE A 86 13.52 12.56 16.02
C ILE A 86 13.08 12.19 17.43
N THR A 87 13.77 11.25 18.07
CA THR A 87 13.41 10.78 19.42
C THR A 87 13.67 11.85 20.51
N GLY A 88 14.62 12.76 20.27
CA GLY A 88 15.00 13.83 21.18
C GLY A 88 14.38 15.19 20.84
N ASN A 89 15.11 16.26 21.17
CA ASN A 89 14.70 17.64 20.93
C ASN A 89 15.24 18.18 19.60
N VAL A 90 14.55 19.17 19.03
CA VAL A 90 15.08 20.01 17.95
C VAL A 90 15.36 21.40 18.52
N GLN A 91 16.61 21.86 18.46
CA GLN A 91 17.04 23.12 19.06
C GLN A 91 17.79 23.98 18.05
N ALA A 92 17.19 25.08 17.62
CA ALA A 92 17.79 26.05 16.73
C ALA A 92 17.96 27.39 17.45
N ASN A 93 19.21 27.80 17.68
CA ASN A 93 19.54 29.05 18.37
C ASN A 93 20.44 29.91 17.49
N GLN A 94 20.11 31.19 17.35
CA GLN A 94 20.86 32.14 16.51
C GLN A 94 20.99 31.69 15.06
N CYS A 95 19.96 31.01 14.55
CA CYS A 95 20.00 30.36 13.24
C CYS A 95 19.66 31.32 12.09
N ASN A 96 19.86 30.88 10.85
CA ASN A 96 19.25 31.54 9.70
C ASN A 96 17.76 31.17 9.66
N PHE A 97 17.42 29.88 9.58
CA PHE A 97 16.06 29.37 9.77
C PHE A 97 16.06 27.90 10.22
N ALA A 98 14.92 27.44 10.75
CA ALA A 98 14.65 26.04 11.01
C ALA A 98 13.18 25.73 10.71
N LEU A 99 12.93 24.79 9.80
CA LEU A 99 11.59 24.44 9.34
C LEU A 99 11.37 22.92 9.40
N LEU A 100 10.21 22.51 9.90
CA LEU A 100 9.73 21.13 9.90
C LEU A 100 8.52 21.04 8.97
N GLU A 101 8.55 20.18 7.96
CA GLU A 101 7.48 20.06 6.96
C GLU A 101 6.98 18.64 6.79
N GLY A 102 5.66 18.47 6.76
CA GLY A 102 5.00 17.18 6.54
C GLY A 102 4.97 16.29 7.79
N ALA A 103 5.06 14.97 7.61
CA ALA A 103 5.01 13.92 8.62
C ALA A 103 6.25 13.82 9.52
N VAL A 104 6.61 14.92 10.19
CA VAL A 104 7.75 14.95 11.13
C VAL A 104 7.28 14.66 12.56
N THR A 105 7.88 13.65 13.19
CA THR A 105 7.67 13.32 14.59
C THR A 105 8.86 13.74 15.44
N VAL A 106 8.61 14.52 16.49
CA VAL A 106 9.60 14.93 17.51
C VAL A 106 9.16 14.43 18.88
N GLY A 107 9.94 13.53 19.47
CA GLY A 107 9.70 12.96 20.81
C GLY A 107 9.96 13.94 21.96
N GLY A 108 10.75 15.00 21.70
CA GLY A 108 11.06 16.06 22.66
C GLY A 108 10.36 17.39 22.35
N ASN A 109 11.04 18.48 22.74
CA ASN A 109 10.62 19.85 22.45
C ASN A 109 11.23 20.35 21.14
N VAL A 110 10.55 21.30 20.51
CA VAL A 110 11.08 22.09 19.39
C VAL A 110 11.29 23.52 19.88
N GLN A 111 12.52 24.02 19.79
CA GLN A 111 12.90 25.36 20.27
C GLN A 111 13.60 26.13 19.17
N ILE A 112 12.97 27.19 18.68
CA ILE A 112 13.46 28.05 17.60
C ILE A 112 13.63 29.46 18.15
N ARG A 113 14.89 29.90 18.29
CA ARG A 113 15.22 31.15 18.96
C ARG A 113 16.24 31.97 18.18
N GLN A 114 16.01 33.28 18.12
CA GLN A 114 16.95 34.25 17.54
C GLN A 114 17.31 33.98 16.07
N CYS A 115 16.38 33.39 15.31
CA CYS A 115 16.54 33.08 13.90
C CYS A 115 16.15 34.25 12.99
N GLN A 116 16.81 34.31 11.83
CA GLN A 116 16.77 35.49 10.96
C GLN A 116 15.64 35.48 9.92
N LYS A 117 15.24 34.29 9.45
CA LYS A 117 14.23 34.03 8.43
C LYS A 117 13.09 33.17 8.98
N GLU A 118 12.03 33.08 8.20
CA GLU A 118 10.82 32.33 8.52
C GLU A 118 11.17 30.89 8.94
N SER A 119 10.57 30.46 10.04
CA SER A 119 10.88 29.21 10.73
C SER A 119 9.60 28.64 11.35
N GLY A 120 9.62 27.40 11.81
CA GLY A 120 8.48 26.80 12.49
C GLY A 120 8.17 25.40 11.99
N PHE A 121 6.89 25.07 11.91
CA PHE A 121 6.43 23.84 11.27
C PHE A 121 5.18 24.06 10.44
N ASP A 122 5.06 23.27 9.37
CA ASP A 122 3.90 23.24 8.50
C ASP A 122 3.53 21.79 8.14
N GLY A 123 2.32 21.39 8.51
CA GLY A 123 1.80 20.04 8.27
C GLY A 123 1.11 19.88 6.89
N PRO A 124 0.26 18.85 6.73
CA PRO A 124 -0.22 17.90 7.74
C PRO A 124 0.85 16.88 8.23
N GLY A 125 0.54 16.10 9.27
CA GLY A 125 1.43 15.05 9.80
C GLY A 125 2.43 15.44 10.89
N ILE A 126 2.55 16.73 11.26
CA ILE A 126 3.48 17.16 12.32
C ILE A 126 3.03 16.64 13.70
N LYS A 127 3.92 15.92 14.40
CA LYS A 127 3.70 15.42 15.76
C LYS A 127 4.85 15.87 16.68
N ILE A 128 4.57 16.72 17.67
CA ILE A 128 5.53 17.16 18.69
C ILE A 128 5.04 16.69 20.06
N SER A 129 5.75 15.76 20.68
CA SER A 129 5.36 15.22 22.00
C SER A 129 5.55 16.24 23.12
N GLY A 130 6.55 17.11 23.01
CA GLY A 130 6.85 18.17 23.97
C GLY A 130 6.22 19.52 23.63
N ASN A 131 6.90 20.60 24.02
CA ASN A 131 6.49 21.97 23.71
C ASN A 131 7.05 22.42 22.36
N PHE A 132 6.30 23.29 21.68
CA PHE A 132 6.81 24.11 20.59
C PHE A 132 7.04 25.54 21.08
N GLU A 133 8.27 26.02 20.93
CA GLU A 133 8.68 27.33 21.39
C GLU A 133 9.34 28.09 20.25
N CYS A 134 8.74 29.20 19.83
CA CYS A 134 9.35 30.13 18.91
C CYS A 134 9.49 31.53 19.51
N GLN A 135 10.73 31.97 19.77
CA GLN A 135 10.99 33.19 20.52
C GLN A 135 12.16 34.06 20.04
N ASN A 136 11.98 35.37 20.11
CA ASN A 136 13.01 36.38 19.82
C ASN A 136 13.57 36.32 18.39
N ASN A 137 12.77 35.87 17.41
CA ASN A 137 13.18 35.77 16.01
C ASN A 137 12.92 37.08 15.26
N SER A 138 13.74 37.38 14.24
CA SER A 138 13.54 38.59 13.43
C SER A 138 12.55 38.41 12.27
N ALA A 139 12.08 37.18 12.05
CA ALA A 139 11.10 36.80 11.02
C ALA A 139 9.84 36.16 11.64
N ALA A 140 8.87 35.82 10.78
CA ALA A 140 7.66 35.10 11.16
C ALA A 140 7.98 33.70 11.67
N CYS A 141 7.06 33.13 12.46
CA CYS A 141 7.25 31.80 13.00
C CYS A 141 5.96 30.99 12.99
N ASP A 142 5.82 30.16 11.98
CA ASP A 142 4.56 29.50 11.67
C ASP A 142 4.42 28.18 12.42
N ALA A 143 3.18 27.87 12.77
CA ALA A 143 2.80 26.66 13.48
C ALA A 143 1.44 26.23 12.94
N THR A 144 1.44 25.40 11.92
CA THR A 144 0.22 25.08 11.16
C THR A 144 0.04 23.57 11.02
N ILE A 145 -1.20 23.12 11.25
CA ILE A 145 -1.64 21.73 11.02
C ILE A 145 -0.77 20.69 11.75
N GLY A 146 -0.53 20.89 13.06
CA GLY A 146 0.25 19.96 13.89
C GLY A 146 -0.47 19.47 15.14
N VAL A 147 0.02 18.36 15.70
CA VAL A 147 -0.36 17.82 17.01
C VAL A 147 0.77 18.06 18.00
N ILE A 148 0.49 18.82 19.06
CA ILE A 148 1.45 19.25 20.06
C ILE A 148 0.98 18.79 21.44
N GLY A 149 1.72 17.86 22.04
CA GLY A 149 1.43 17.31 23.37
C GLY A 149 1.68 18.31 24.51
N GLY A 150 2.54 19.31 24.28
CA GLY A 150 2.86 20.37 25.23
C GLY A 150 2.18 21.70 24.91
N ASN A 151 2.86 22.78 25.32
CA ASN A 151 2.44 24.16 25.05
C ASN A 151 2.98 24.64 23.70
N VAL A 152 2.25 25.56 23.08
CA VAL A 152 2.71 26.36 21.95
C VAL A 152 2.97 27.79 22.43
N GLN A 153 4.19 28.28 22.21
CA GLN A 153 4.62 29.60 22.68
C GLN A 153 5.25 30.40 21.53
N ILE A 154 4.57 31.45 21.07
CA ILE A 154 5.08 32.41 20.09
C ILE A 154 5.32 33.73 20.82
N ARG A 155 6.58 34.14 21.01
CA ARG A 155 6.86 35.36 21.80
C ARG A 155 8.02 36.21 21.31
N ASN A 156 7.89 37.52 21.48
CA ASN A 156 8.94 38.50 21.26
C ASN A 156 9.54 38.47 19.83
N ASN A 157 8.79 38.02 18.82
CA ASN A 157 9.27 37.98 17.44
C ASN A 157 9.01 39.34 16.76
N THR A 158 9.96 39.81 15.96
CA THR A 158 9.87 41.14 15.31
C THR A 158 9.45 41.08 13.85
N GLY A 159 9.40 39.90 13.25
CA GLY A 159 9.02 39.68 11.85
C GLY A 159 7.54 39.86 11.56
N ALA A 160 7.15 39.56 10.31
CA ALA A 160 5.75 39.51 9.91
C ALA A 160 4.95 38.54 10.80
N GLY A 161 3.64 38.78 10.96
CA GLY A 161 2.81 38.05 11.92
C GLY A 161 2.73 36.57 11.62
N ALA A 162 3.16 35.74 12.57
CA ALA A 162 3.08 34.28 12.51
C ALA A 162 1.66 33.78 12.21
N ASN A 163 1.55 32.69 11.46
CA ASN A 163 0.32 31.93 11.33
C ASN A 163 0.31 30.75 12.31
N VAL A 164 -0.65 30.74 13.23
CA VAL A 164 -0.89 29.63 14.17
C VAL A 164 -2.30 29.11 13.94
N SER A 165 -2.44 28.15 13.03
CA SER A 165 -3.75 27.66 12.58
C SER A 165 -3.88 26.15 12.64
N LEU A 166 -5.09 25.67 12.90
CA LEU A 166 -5.49 24.27 12.74
C LEU A 166 -4.68 23.25 13.57
N ASN A 167 -4.11 23.66 14.70
CA ASN A 167 -3.35 22.77 15.56
C ASN A 167 -4.21 22.07 16.61
N GLU A 168 -3.84 20.83 16.97
CA GLU A 168 -4.22 20.17 18.22
C GLU A 168 -3.15 20.47 19.28
N ILE A 169 -3.48 21.28 20.28
CA ILE A 169 -2.56 21.69 21.34
C ILE A 169 -3.11 21.14 22.65
N HIS A 170 -2.44 20.16 23.25
CA HIS A 170 -2.88 19.56 24.51
C HIS A 170 -2.60 20.49 25.70
N GLY A 171 -1.56 21.32 25.60
CA GLY A 171 -1.21 22.33 26.60
C GLY A 171 -1.86 23.70 26.34
N ASN A 172 -1.15 24.76 26.74
CA ASN A 172 -1.57 26.15 26.56
C ASN A 172 -1.08 26.72 25.23
N LEU A 173 -1.85 27.66 24.66
CA LEU A 173 -1.43 28.49 23.53
C LEU A 173 -1.13 29.92 24.02
N GLN A 174 0.11 30.36 23.86
CA GLN A 174 0.58 31.65 24.40
C GLN A 174 1.26 32.48 23.31
N CYS A 175 0.76 33.70 23.12
CA CYS A 175 1.26 34.64 22.13
C CYS A 175 1.53 35.98 22.79
N GLN A 176 2.78 36.45 22.80
CA GLN A 176 3.16 37.56 23.68
C GLN A 176 4.29 38.43 23.10
N ASN A 177 4.05 39.75 23.07
CA ASN A 177 5.04 40.78 22.73
C ASN A 177 5.63 40.67 21.32
N ASP A 178 4.94 40.03 20.38
CA ASP A 178 5.33 40.03 18.97
C ASP A 178 5.01 41.40 18.33
N THR A 179 5.93 41.95 17.52
CA THR A 179 5.75 43.24 16.84
C THR A 179 4.49 43.22 15.97
N THR A 180 4.30 42.12 15.24
CA THR A 180 3.07 41.82 14.52
C THR A 180 2.39 40.68 15.24
N LYS A 181 1.14 40.88 15.69
CA LYS A 181 0.40 39.84 16.40
C LYS A 181 0.22 38.61 15.50
N PRO A 182 0.38 37.39 16.03
CA PRO A 182 0.05 36.18 15.27
C PRO A 182 -1.40 36.21 14.76
N SER A 183 -1.67 35.44 13.71
CA SER A 183 -3.00 35.21 13.15
C SER A 183 -3.36 33.72 13.18
N ALA A 184 -4.65 33.41 13.04
CA ALA A 184 -5.16 32.07 12.77
C ALA A 184 -5.81 32.07 11.38
N ALA A 185 -4.99 32.34 10.35
CA ALA A 185 -5.47 32.65 9.00
C ALA A 185 -6.23 31.50 8.34
N TRP A 186 -5.82 30.24 8.61
CA TRP A 186 -6.43 29.04 8.00
C TRP A 186 -7.57 28.47 8.86
N GLY A 187 -7.62 28.83 10.14
CA GLY A 187 -8.67 28.42 11.07
C GLY A 187 -8.19 28.35 12.51
N GLY A 188 -9.13 28.23 13.45
CA GLY A 188 -8.82 28.16 14.88
C GLY A 188 -8.04 26.90 15.27
N ASN A 189 -7.51 26.90 16.49
CA ASN A 189 -6.80 25.78 17.10
C ASN A 189 -7.69 25.09 18.13
N TRP A 190 -7.44 23.80 18.36
CA TRP A 190 -8.02 23.03 19.46
C TRP A 190 -7.05 23.05 20.63
N VAL A 191 -7.32 23.90 21.62
CA VAL A 191 -6.46 24.10 22.79
C VAL A 191 -7.07 23.42 24.00
N GLY A 192 -6.39 22.41 24.55
CA GLY A 192 -6.79 21.68 25.75
C GLY A 192 -6.55 22.49 27.04
N GLY A 193 -5.53 23.34 27.05
CA GLY A 193 -5.24 24.30 28.12
C GLY A 193 -5.87 25.68 27.90
N ASN A 194 -5.21 26.71 28.42
CA ASN A 194 -5.66 28.10 28.29
C ASN A 194 -5.00 28.77 27.08
N MET A 195 -5.77 29.59 26.38
CA MET A 195 -5.22 30.64 25.53
C MET A 195 -4.83 31.84 26.38
N GLN A 196 -3.70 32.49 26.06
CA GLN A 196 -3.18 33.58 26.86
C GLN A 196 -2.77 34.79 26.00
N GLN A 197 -2.81 35.98 26.62
CA GLN A 197 -2.38 37.28 26.08
C GLN A 197 -2.97 37.58 24.68
N ASP A 198 -2.13 37.81 23.67
CA ASP A 198 -2.58 38.24 22.33
C ASP A 198 -3.45 37.17 21.65
N CYS A 199 -3.18 35.89 21.91
CA CYS A 199 -3.98 34.78 21.40
C CYS A 199 -5.31 34.61 22.16
N ALA A 200 -5.39 35.01 23.44
CA ALA A 200 -6.68 35.06 24.15
C ALA A 200 -7.55 36.25 23.71
N ALA A 201 -6.93 37.34 23.27
CA ALA A 201 -7.65 38.55 22.85
C ALA A 201 -8.34 38.38 21.49
N ASN A 202 -7.90 37.44 20.66
CA ASN A 202 -8.47 37.18 19.34
C ASN A 202 -9.26 35.85 19.34
N ARG A 203 -10.58 35.95 19.22
CA ARG A 203 -11.49 34.78 19.19
C ARG A 203 -11.24 33.83 18.00
N GLY A 204 -10.56 34.28 16.94
CA GLY A 204 -10.24 33.46 15.78
C GLY A 204 -9.23 32.34 16.04
N PHE A 205 -8.49 32.40 17.16
CA PHE A 205 -7.56 31.33 17.56
C PHE A 205 -8.24 30.11 18.17
N ALA A 206 -9.52 30.23 18.54
CA ALA A 206 -10.30 29.15 19.10
C ALA A 206 -11.40 28.76 18.12
N TRP A 207 -11.66 27.47 17.99
CA TRP A 207 -12.94 26.98 17.46
C TRP A 207 -14.06 27.24 18.47
N SER A 208 -14.33 28.51 18.83
CA SER A 208 -15.39 28.85 19.77
C SER A 208 -16.75 28.86 19.05
N GLY A 209 -17.45 27.72 19.08
CA GLY A 209 -18.91 27.64 19.09
C GLY A 209 -19.70 27.85 17.79
N MET A 210 -19.06 28.08 16.65
CA MET A 210 -19.75 28.11 15.35
C MET A 210 -19.01 27.23 14.34
N LEU A 211 -19.29 25.93 14.43
CA LEU A 211 -18.81 24.93 13.47
C LEU A 211 -19.41 25.21 12.09
N PRO A 212 -18.69 24.93 10.99
CA PRO A 212 -19.24 25.12 9.67
C PRO A 212 -20.38 24.14 9.44
N THR A 213 -21.47 24.64 8.87
CA THR A 213 -22.41 23.79 8.13
C THR A 213 -21.73 23.26 6.88
N CYS A 214 -22.27 22.20 6.29
CA CYS A 214 -21.72 21.65 5.06
C CYS A 214 -21.68 22.69 3.93
N THR A 215 -22.69 23.58 3.86
CA THR A 215 -22.72 24.67 2.87
C THR A 215 -21.63 25.74 3.07
N THR A 216 -21.14 25.90 4.29
CA THR A 216 -20.10 26.88 4.64
C THR A 216 -18.70 26.29 4.70
N LEU A 217 -18.57 24.96 4.68
CA LEU A 217 -17.30 24.25 4.83
C LEU A 217 -16.34 24.57 3.67
N ALA A 218 -16.82 24.73 2.44
CA ALA A 218 -15.99 25.18 1.30
C ALA A 218 -15.23 26.48 1.60
N ALA A 219 -15.90 27.48 2.19
CA ALA A 219 -15.29 28.77 2.48
C ALA A 219 -14.24 28.69 3.61
N VAL A 220 -14.32 27.69 4.48
CA VAL A 220 -13.31 27.41 5.49
C VAL A 220 -12.09 26.77 4.82
N LEU A 221 -12.31 25.72 4.03
CA LEU A 221 -11.25 24.96 3.38
C LEU A 221 -10.49 25.79 2.32
N ALA A 222 -11.16 26.73 1.63
CA ALA A 222 -10.52 27.62 0.67
C ALA A 222 -9.45 28.55 1.27
N LYS A 223 -9.31 28.61 2.60
CA LYS A 223 -8.25 29.37 3.27
C LYS A 223 -6.96 28.58 3.43
N VAL A 224 -6.98 27.26 3.21
CA VAL A 224 -5.82 26.39 3.40
C VAL A 224 -5.05 26.31 2.08
N PRO A 225 -3.77 26.72 2.03
CA PRO A 225 -3.04 26.93 0.76
C PRO A 225 -2.72 25.64 0.01
N TYR A 226 -2.74 24.49 0.69
CA TYR A 226 -2.54 23.17 0.10
C TYR A 226 -3.75 22.65 -0.68
N ILE A 227 -4.93 23.25 -0.48
CA ILE A 227 -6.13 22.91 -1.23
C ILE A 227 -6.14 23.75 -2.50
N VAL A 228 -5.74 23.14 -3.60
CA VAL A 228 -5.71 23.79 -4.91
C VAL A 228 -7.03 23.60 -5.64
N SER A 229 -7.52 24.67 -6.22
CA SER A 229 -8.68 24.63 -7.10
C SER A 229 -8.21 24.21 -8.51
N THR A 230 -8.08 22.91 -8.80
CA THR A 230 -7.52 22.46 -10.10
C THR A 230 -8.58 22.37 -11.21
N PRO A 231 -8.21 22.68 -12.48
CA PRO A 231 -9.14 22.78 -13.60
C PRO A 231 -9.26 21.48 -14.40
N THR A 232 -10.18 20.56 -14.06
CA THR A 232 -10.58 19.47 -14.99
C THR A 232 -12.03 18.98 -14.89
N THR A 233 -12.90 19.75 -14.24
CA THR A 233 -14.24 20.02 -14.80
C THR A 233 -14.33 21.53 -14.99
N ASN A 234 -15.08 22.02 -15.97
CA ASN A 234 -15.01 23.41 -16.49
C ASN A 234 -15.08 24.57 -15.48
N ASP A 235 -15.27 24.33 -14.17
CA ASP A 235 -15.37 25.39 -13.18
C ASP A 235 -14.26 25.38 -12.10
N GLY A 236 -13.30 24.46 -12.12
CA GLY A 236 -12.05 24.54 -11.32
C GLY A 236 -12.21 25.00 -9.87
N THR A 237 -13.25 24.54 -9.16
CA THR A 237 -13.62 25.02 -7.81
C THR A 237 -13.52 23.88 -6.80
N LEU A 238 -13.01 24.16 -5.59
CA LEU A 238 -13.21 23.32 -4.40
C LEU A 238 -14.68 22.91 -4.32
N TYR A 239 -14.97 21.63 -4.54
CA TYR A 239 -16.33 21.15 -4.61
C TYR A 239 -16.74 20.58 -3.26
N VAL A 240 -17.26 21.45 -2.40
CA VAL A 240 -18.04 21.02 -1.23
C VAL A 240 -19.50 21.10 -1.61
N ALA A 241 -20.13 19.95 -1.79
CA ALA A 241 -21.56 19.87 -2.01
C ALA A 241 -22.20 19.11 -0.87
N VAL A 242 -23.29 19.68 -0.34
CA VAL A 242 -24.28 18.82 0.29
C VAL A 242 -24.86 18.00 -0.87
N THR A 243 -24.64 16.68 -0.87
CA THR A 243 -25.54 15.76 -1.58
C THR A 243 -26.89 15.83 -0.88
N SER A 244 -27.59 16.94 -1.11
CA SER A 244 -28.81 17.29 -0.40
C SER A 244 -29.96 16.55 -1.06
N THR A 245 -30.57 15.69 -0.25
CA THR A 245 -31.89 15.09 -0.44
C THR A 245 -32.05 14.18 -1.64
N PRO A 246 -32.18 12.85 -1.44
CA PRO A 246 -32.90 12.06 -2.42
C PRO A 246 -34.35 12.56 -2.42
N THR A 247 -34.72 13.33 -3.44
CA THR A 247 -36.10 13.72 -3.64
C THR A 247 -36.85 12.53 -4.23
N GLY A 248 -37.60 11.82 -3.38
CA GLY A 248 -38.52 10.77 -3.79
C GLY A 248 -38.40 9.48 -2.98
N ALA A 249 -39.42 8.62 -3.08
CA ALA A 249 -39.55 7.33 -2.40
C ALA A 249 -38.54 6.25 -2.86
N ALA A 250 -37.45 6.64 -3.54
CA ALA A 250 -36.45 5.76 -4.14
C ALA A 250 -35.00 6.10 -3.71
N ALA A 251 -34.84 6.78 -2.58
CA ALA A 251 -33.55 6.94 -1.92
C ALA A 251 -33.00 5.59 -1.45
N THR A 252 -31.85 5.15 -1.96
CA THR A 252 -31.18 3.94 -1.45
C THR A 252 -30.16 4.21 -0.34
N HIS A 253 -29.86 5.49 -0.02
CA HIS A 253 -28.80 5.93 0.91
C HIS A 253 -29.24 7.16 1.74
N ALA A 254 -28.56 7.43 2.87
CA ALA A 254 -28.84 8.58 3.72
C ALA A 254 -28.28 9.89 3.10
N ALA A 255 -28.75 11.05 3.59
CA ALA A 255 -28.18 12.34 3.19
C ALA A 255 -26.89 12.61 3.96
N TYR A 256 -25.86 13.13 3.28
CA TYR A 256 -24.55 13.42 3.87
C TYR A 256 -23.85 14.60 3.18
N CYS A 257 -22.85 15.16 3.85
CA CYS A 257 -21.99 16.19 3.29
C CYS A 257 -20.84 15.56 2.51
N ASN A 258 -20.67 15.91 1.24
CA ASN A 258 -19.62 15.38 0.38
C ASN A 258 -18.59 16.48 0.07
N VAL A 259 -17.34 16.21 0.40
CA VAL A 259 -16.21 17.08 0.14
C VAL A 259 -15.33 16.44 -0.91
N GLN A 260 -15.06 17.15 -1.99
CA GLN A 260 -14.09 16.78 -3.01
C GLN A 260 -13.05 17.89 -3.09
N LEU A 261 -11.80 17.55 -2.84
CA LEU A 261 -10.68 18.49 -2.86
C LEU A 261 -9.52 17.94 -3.67
N THR A 262 -8.67 18.83 -4.14
CA THR A 262 -7.37 18.48 -4.69
C THR A 262 -6.30 19.02 -3.77
N TYR A 263 -5.46 18.14 -3.27
CA TYR A 263 -4.26 18.47 -2.52
C TYR A 263 -3.08 18.67 -3.47
N ALA A 264 -2.32 19.73 -3.25
CA ALA A 264 -1.02 19.95 -3.89
C ALA A 264 -0.13 20.81 -2.99
N ALA A 265 0.98 20.23 -2.54
CA ALA A 265 2.06 20.97 -1.90
C ALA A 265 3.10 21.45 -2.93
N ILE A 266 3.28 20.67 -4.01
CA ILE A 266 4.34 20.88 -5.00
C ILE A 266 3.76 21.35 -6.32
N GLY A 267 4.34 22.41 -6.87
CA GLY A 267 4.00 22.89 -8.20
C GLY A 267 5.22 23.27 -9.04
N SER A 268 4.99 23.33 -10.34
CA SER A 268 5.91 23.88 -11.32
C SER A 268 6.29 25.34 -11.02
N PRO A 269 7.47 25.79 -11.46
CA PRO A 269 7.89 27.19 -11.30
C PRO A 269 6.85 28.18 -11.83
N GLY A 270 6.48 29.18 -11.00
CA GLY A 270 5.45 30.18 -11.31
C GLY A 270 4.01 29.77 -10.98
N SER A 271 3.77 28.55 -10.50
CA SER A 271 2.47 28.12 -9.97
C SER A 271 2.14 28.77 -8.61
N SER A 272 0.88 28.69 -8.19
CA SER A 272 0.44 29.15 -6.86
C SER A 272 0.65 28.09 -5.76
N ALA A 273 1.36 26.99 -6.05
CA ALA A 273 1.62 25.95 -5.07
C ALA A 273 2.54 26.47 -3.94
N PRO A 274 2.39 25.96 -2.70
CA PRO A 274 3.23 26.38 -1.57
C PRO A 274 4.73 26.17 -1.81
N LEU A 275 5.10 25.06 -2.46
CA LEU A 275 6.47 24.77 -2.87
C LEU A 275 6.59 24.73 -4.39
N GLN A 276 7.60 25.43 -4.91
CA GLN A 276 7.99 25.33 -6.30
C GLN A 276 9.29 24.54 -6.39
N ASP A 277 9.22 23.27 -6.79
CA ASP A 277 10.41 22.43 -6.85
C ASP A 277 10.34 21.34 -7.94
N THR A 278 11.22 21.48 -8.94
CA THR A 278 11.40 20.54 -10.05
C THR A 278 12.20 19.30 -9.67
N ALA A 279 12.79 19.25 -8.47
CA ALA A 279 13.59 18.12 -7.98
C ALA A 279 12.75 16.99 -7.36
N TYR A 280 11.46 17.21 -7.12
CA TYR A 280 10.53 16.19 -6.59
C TYR A 280 10.07 15.16 -7.62
N GLY A 281 10.64 15.17 -8.83
CA GLY A 281 10.43 14.10 -9.81
C GLY A 281 9.12 14.19 -10.59
N TYR A 282 8.36 15.28 -10.47
CA TYR A 282 7.25 15.61 -11.38
C TYR A 282 7.76 16.13 -12.72
N GLY A 283 6.98 15.95 -13.80
CA GLY A 283 7.28 16.55 -15.10
C GLY A 283 7.43 18.07 -15.04
N THR A 284 8.27 18.66 -15.90
CA THR A 284 8.67 20.09 -15.84
C THR A 284 7.53 21.11 -15.89
N ASP A 285 6.37 20.71 -16.43
CA ASP A 285 5.15 21.53 -16.54
C ASP A 285 3.96 20.93 -15.76
N GLU A 286 4.23 19.98 -14.87
CA GLU A 286 3.22 19.29 -14.07
C GLU A 286 3.24 19.77 -12.62
N ASN A 287 2.04 19.86 -12.04
CA ASN A 287 1.87 20.13 -10.61
C ASN A 287 1.38 18.84 -9.94
N GLN A 288 1.72 18.66 -8.67
CA GLN A 288 1.08 17.64 -7.85
C GLN A 288 -0.44 17.87 -7.85
N ALA A 289 -1.21 16.79 -7.90
CA ALA A 289 -2.67 16.87 -7.92
C ALA A 289 -3.31 15.58 -7.38
N ILE A 290 -3.32 15.43 -6.06
CA ILE A 290 -3.98 14.30 -5.39
C ILE A 290 -5.44 14.67 -5.14
N ARG A 291 -6.39 14.00 -5.80
CA ARG A 291 -7.83 14.22 -5.54
C ARG A 291 -8.29 13.33 -4.40
N ILE A 292 -8.96 13.94 -3.43
CA ILE A 292 -9.46 13.29 -2.23
C ILE A 292 -10.96 13.55 -2.10
N GLY A 293 -11.72 12.47 -1.92
CA GLY A 293 -13.14 12.50 -1.62
C GLY A 293 -13.42 12.11 -0.18
N ILE A 294 -14.25 12.88 0.51
CA ILE A 294 -14.62 12.67 1.92
C ILE A 294 -16.14 12.76 2.06
N GLY A 295 -16.74 11.69 2.58
CA GLY A 295 -18.14 11.64 2.99
C GLY A 295 -18.26 11.86 4.50
N LEU A 296 -19.06 12.84 4.90
CA LEU A 296 -19.29 13.21 6.29
C LEU A 296 -20.78 12.98 6.61
N PRO A 297 -21.13 12.08 7.54
CA PRO A 297 -22.47 12.03 8.11
C PRO A 297 -22.94 13.44 8.52
N LEU A 298 -24.22 13.76 8.40
CA LEU A 298 -24.63 15.15 8.69
C LEU A 298 -24.34 15.50 10.15
N SER A 299 -23.77 16.68 10.36
CA SER A 299 -23.65 17.26 11.69
C SER A 299 -25.03 17.59 12.26
N ALA A 300 -25.12 17.81 13.57
CA ALA A 300 -26.36 18.31 14.18
C ALA A 300 -26.82 19.66 13.58
N ALA A 301 -25.87 20.50 13.17
CA ALA A 301 -26.16 21.79 12.54
C ALA A 301 -26.76 21.65 11.12
N ASP A 302 -26.46 20.54 10.43
CA ASP A 302 -27.02 20.21 9.11
C ASP A 302 -28.22 19.24 9.20
N GLY A 303 -28.74 18.99 10.41
CA GLY A 303 -29.95 18.17 10.62
C GLY A 303 -29.68 16.69 10.93
N GLY A 304 -28.42 16.27 11.02
CA GLY A 304 -28.06 14.91 11.43
C GLY A 304 -28.42 14.64 12.88
N THR A 305 -29.57 14.00 13.12
CA THR A 305 -30.01 13.57 14.45
C THR A 305 -30.66 12.18 14.39
N GLY A 306 -30.37 11.34 15.38
CA GLY A 306 -31.23 10.20 15.76
C GLY A 306 -31.54 9.15 14.69
N GLY A 307 -30.55 8.64 13.95
CA GLY A 307 -30.68 7.42 13.14
C GLY A 307 -31.54 7.52 11.87
N VAL A 308 -32.23 8.64 11.61
CA VAL A 308 -33.05 8.83 10.40
C VAL A 308 -32.23 9.38 9.22
N GLN A 309 -31.16 10.13 9.49
CA GLN A 309 -30.22 10.67 8.48
C GLN A 309 -28.76 10.23 8.69
N GLY A 310 -28.51 9.33 9.65
CA GLY A 310 -27.18 8.91 10.09
C GLY A 310 -26.44 10.02 10.87
N ALA A 311 -26.18 9.81 12.16
CA ALA A 311 -25.27 10.68 12.92
C ALA A 311 -23.85 10.12 12.82
N TRP A 312 -22.85 10.99 12.85
CA TRP A 312 -21.48 10.53 12.97
C TRP A 312 -21.31 9.71 14.25
N ASN A 313 -20.73 8.51 14.10
CA ASN A 313 -20.58 7.55 15.18
C ASN A 313 -19.24 7.74 15.93
N GLY A 314 -18.48 8.79 15.62
CA GLY A 314 -17.16 9.08 16.18
C GLY A 314 -16.00 8.38 15.48
N ARG A 315 -16.23 7.64 14.38
CA ARG A 315 -15.19 6.84 13.70
C ARG A 315 -14.86 7.37 12.31
N LEU A 316 -13.64 7.14 11.86
CA LEU A 316 -13.21 7.29 10.47
C LEU A 316 -13.05 5.94 9.81
N GLN A 317 -13.34 5.85 8.52
CA GLN A 317 -13.07 4.69 7.69
C GLN A 317 -12.44 5.15 6.36
N HIS A 318 -11.14 4.96 6.23
CA HIS A 318 -10.41 5.24 5.00
C HIS A 318 -10.47 4.03 4.08
N LEU A 319 -10.83 4.25 2.81
CA LEU A 319 -11.02 3.22 1.81
C LEU A 319 -9.81 3.16 0.87
N GLY A 320 -9.28 1.95 0.69
CA GLY A 320 -8.27 1.69 -0.34
C GLY A 320 -8.86 1.60 -1.75
N GLY A 321 -8.02 1.77 -2.76
CA GLY A 321 -8.41 1.64 -4.17
C GLY A 321 -8.11 0.27 -4.78
N GLY A 322 -8.19 0.16 -6.11
CA GLY A 322 -7.85 -1.05 -6.87
C GLY A 322 -7.15 -0.74 -8.18
N GLY A 323 -6.34 -1.69 -8.66
CA GLY A 323 -5.50 -1.49 -9.85
C GLY A 323 -4.49 -0.36 -9.64
N LEU A 324 -4.19 0.39 -10.68
CA LEU A 324 -3.32 1.58 -10.61
C LEU A 324 -4.15 2.83 -10.29
N VAL A 325 -4.87 2.83 -9.17
CA VAL A 325 -5.81 3.89 -8.71
C VAL A 325 -5.48 5.29 -9.27
N GLY A 326 -6.44 6.18 -9.52
CA GLY A 326 -6.75 6.75 -10.85
C GLY A 326 -8.09 7.50 -10.81
N SER A 327 -8.86 7.25 -9.77
CA SER A 327 -10.17 7.84 -9.52
C SER A 327 -10.48 7.84 -8.03
N VAL A 328 -11.17 8.87 -7.57
CA VAL A 328 -11.72 8.92 -6.21
C VAL A 328 -12.87 7.91 -6.07
N GLY A 329 -12.75 7.01 -5.09
CA GLY A 329 -13.77 6.00 -4.79
C GLY A 329 -15.05 6.58 -4.16
N SER A 330 -16.09 5.74 -4.05
CA SER A 330 -17.31 6.13 -3.34
C SER A 330 -17.16 5.93 -1.83
N THR A 331 -17.49 6.97 -1.05
CA THR A 331 -17.49 6.94 0.42
C THR A 331 -18.88 6.67 1.00
N THR A 332 -19.91 6.49 0.16
CA THR A 332 -21.32 6.42 0.58
C THR A 332 -21.58 5.31 1.60
N SER A 333 -21.10 4.08 1.37
CA SER A 333 -21.38 2.97 2.29
C SER A 333 -20.79 3.16 3.68
N ALA A 334 -19.57 3.72 3.78
CA ALA A 334 -18.97 4.08 5.05
C ALA A 334 -19.77 5.19 5.74
N THR A 335 -20.18 6.20 4.97
CA THR A 335 -20.93 7.35 5.44
C THR A 335 -22.33 6.97 5.94
N ASP A 336 -23.03 6.10 5.21
CA ASP A 336 -24.33 5.54 5.62
C ASP A 336 -24.23 4.72 6.91
N ALA A 337 -23.09 4.07 7.14
CA ALA A 337 -22.79 3.37 8.40
C ALA A 337 -22.37 4.31 9.54
N GLY A 338 -22.35 5.63 9.30
CA GLY A 338 -22.05 6.66 10.29
C GLY A 338 -20.56 6.98 10.46
N TYR A 339 -19.69 6.49 9.57
CA TYR A 339 -18.27 6.80 9.57
C TYR A 339 -18.00 8.05 8.74
N VAL A 340 -16.94 8.79 9.07
CA VAL A 340 -16.33 9.66 8.06
C VAL A 340 -15.59 8.77 7.08
N GLY A 341 -16.09 8.66 5.84
CA GLY A 341 -15.45 7.89 4.78
C GLY A 341 -14.50 8.74 3.97
N SER A 342 -13.32 8.24 3.59
CA SER A 342 -12.49 8.92 2.57
C SER A 342 -11.86 7.97 1.57
N SER A 343 -11.49 8.51 0.40
CA SER A 343 -10.81 7.81 -0.70
C SER A 343 -10.02 8.80 -1.55
N THR A 344 -9.01 8.32 -2.27
CA THR A 344 -8.15 9.13 -3.15
C THR A 344 -8.00 8.54 -4.54
N ASP A 345 -7.67 9.37 -5.52
CA ASP A 345 -7.23 8.92 -6.85
C ASP A 345 -5.73 8.66 -6.94
N THR A 346 -5.00 8.88 -5.84
CA THR A 346 -3.55 8.71 -5.76
C THR A 346 -2.74 9.50 -6.80
N GLY A 347 -3.11 10.77 -7.03
CA GLY A 347 -2.26 11.72 -7.74
C GLY A 347 -2.39 11.72 -9.27
N HIS A 348 -3.28 10.89 -9.81
CA HIS A 348 -3.48 10.81 -11.26
C HIS A 348 -4.88 10.35 -11.66
N THR A 349 -5.17 10.52 -12.96
CA THR A 349 -6.46 10.15 -13.55
C THR A 349 -6.40 8.78 -14.21
N GLY A 350 -7.52 8.06 -14.23
CA GLY A 350 -7.62 6.76 -14.90
C GLY A 350 -7.38 6.82 -16.41
N ALA A 351 -7.49 8.00 -17.04
CA ALA A 351 -7.09 8.18 -18.43
C ALA A 351 -5.58 7.98 -18.62
N GLN A 352 -4.77 8.34 -17.61
CA GLN A 352 -3.32 8.14 -17.63
C GLN A 352 -2.93 6.68 -17.42
N ASN A 353 -3.82 5.85 -16.88
CA ASN A 353 -3.61 4.40 -16.77
C ASN A 353 -3.69 3.66 -18.10
N GLY A 354 -4.17 4.34 -19.15
CA GLY A 354 -4.28 3.81 -20.50
C GLY A 354 -5.45 2.88 -20.75
N SER A 355 -5.64 2.52 -22.03
CA SER A 355 -6.59 1.50 -22.47
C SER A 355 -5.84 0.23 -22.89
N ALA A 356 -6.55 -0.89 -22.98
CA ALA A 356 -6.01 -2.17 -23.49
C ALA A 356 -5.43 -2.10 -24.92
N GLU A 357 -5.59 -0.96 -25.61
CA GLU A 357 -5.12 -0.71 -26.98
C GLU A 357 -4.06 0.42 -27.06
N GLY A 358 -3.49 0.81 -25.92
CA GLY A 358 -2.33 1.72 -25.82
C GLY A 358 -2.69 3.21 -25.78
N GLY A 359 -2.15 3.89 -24.77
CA GLY A 359 -2.29 5.34 -24.62
C GLY A 359 -2.12 5.88 -23.19
N GLY A 360 -1.87 5.03 -22.19
CA GLY A 360 -1.58 5.46 -20.82
C GLY A 360 -0.13 5.86 -20.63
N ASN A 361 0.11 6.94 -19.90
CA ASN A 361 1.44 7.45 -19.53
C ASN A 361 1.62 7.57 -18.01
N PHE A 362 0.84 6.85 -17.20
CA PHE A 362 1.01 6.89 -15.75
C PHE A 362 2.44 6.48 -15.38
N GLY A 363 3.12 7.34 -14.61
CA GLY A 363 4.52 7.18 -14.23
C GLY A 363 5.55 7.54 -15.30
N VAL A 364 5.16 8.16 -16.42
CA VAL A 364 6.06 8.50 -17.54
C VAL A 364 5.84 9.91 -18.06
N THR A 365 6.93 10.66 -18.26
CA THR A 365 6.96 11.99 -18.87
C THR A 365 7.53 11.91 -20.30
N GLY A 366 6.78 12.34 -21.32
CA GLY A 366 7.21 12.33 -22.73
C GLY A 366 6.04 12.47 -23.73
N THR A 367 6.31 12.99 -24.95
CA THR A 367 5.27 13.11 -26.00
C THR A 367 5.09 11.79 -26.75
N TYR A 368 4.23 10.93 -26.19
CA TYR A 368 3.72 9.77 -26.91
C TYR A 368 2.77 10.22 -28.04
N SER A 369 2.97 9.74 -29.28
CA SER A 369 2.04 9.95 -30.40
C SER A 369 1.75 8.63 -31.11
N PRO A 370 0.48 8.22 -31.28
CA PRO A 370 0.09 6.96 -31.91
C PRO A 370 0.60 6.87 -33.37
N PRO A 371 1.00 5.67 -33.88
CA PRO A 371 0.10 4.51 -33.91
C PRO A 371 0.71 3.16 -33.50
N ASN A 372 1.84 3.10 -32.79
CA ASN A 372 2.41 1.82 -32.33
C ASN A 372 2.48 1.74 -30.79
N PRO A 373 1.59 0.98 -30.11
CA PRO A 373 1.44 0.94 -28.66
C PRO A 373 2.63 0.42 -27.85
N PHE A 374 3.70 0.00 -28.51
CA PHE A 374 4.80 -0.67 -27.85
C PHE A 374 6.20 -0.21 -28.34
N VAL A 375 6.32 0.89 -29.11
CA VAL A 375 7.63 1.42 -29.56
C VAL A 375 7.78 2.89 -29.17
N PRO A 376 8.65 3.25 -28.20
CA PRO A 376 9.07 4.62 -27.96
C PRO A 376 9.63 5.22 -29.25
N THR A 377 8.99 6.26 -29.77
CA THR A 377 9.45 6.97 -30.96
C THR A 377 10.51 8.01 -30.65
N THR A 378 10.84 8.24 -29.38
CA THR A 378 11.78 9.30 -28.92
C THR A 378 12.73 8.81 -27.82
N PRO A 379 14.04 9.10 -27.90
CA PRO A 379 15.05 8.77 -26.86
C PRO A 379 14.93 9.50 -25.52
N ASN A 380 13.82 10.22 -25.26
CA ASN A 380 13.73 11.24 -24.21
C ASN A 380 12.61 11.00 -23.17
N ASP A 381 11.96 9.83 -23.18
CA ASP A 381 10.93 9.53 -22.17
C ASP A 381 11.62 9.22 -20.81
N THR A 382 11.18 9.89 -19.75
CA THR A 382 11.67 9.71 -18.37
C THR A 382 10.53 9.31 -17.43
N LEU A 383 10.84 8.77 -16.26
CA LEU A 383 9.79 8.44 -15.29
C LEU A 383 9.29 9.69 -14.55
N ASP A 384 8.00 9.68 -14.25
CA ASP A 384 7.34 10.64 -13.37
C ASP A 384 7.31 10.07 -11.95
N ILE A 385 8.40 10.30 -11.21
CA ILE A 385 8.58 9.74 -9.87
C ILE A 385 7.58 10.33 -8.88
N GLY A 386 7.28 11.63 -8.99
CA GLY A 386 6.31 12.28 -8.13
C GLY A 386 4.94 11.60 -8.19
N LYS A 387 4.44 11.29 -9.39
CA LYS A 387 3.17 10.54 -9.53
C LYS A 387 3.25 9.09 -9.08
N ILE A 388 4.40 8.43 -9.25
CA ILE A 388 4.63 7.08 -8.75
C ILE A 388 4.51 7.07 -7.23
N ASP A 389 5.04 8.07 -6.54
CA ASP A 389 5.02 8.14 -5.09
C ASP A 389 3.66 8.54 -4.52
N ASP A 390 2.94 9.45 -5.19
CA ASP A 390 1.54 9.73 -4.91
C ASP A 390 0.71 8.43 -4.91
N TYR A 391 1.05 7.47 -5.78
CA TYR A 391 0.45 6.14 -5.86
C TYR A 391 0.91 5.18 -4.76
N ILE A 392 2.19 5.19 -4.41
CA ILE A 392 2.75 4.30 -3.40
C ILE A 392 2.23 4.67 -2.01
N ILE A 393 2.38 5.94 -1.60
CA ILE A 393 2.21 6.34 -0.20
C ILE A 393 1.62 7.73 0.03
N GLU A 394 2.07 8.77 -0.69
CA GLU A 394 1.70 10.15 -0.34
C GLU A 394 0.20 10.39 -0.53
N GLY A 395 -0.36 9.91 -1.64
CA GLY A 395 -1.79 10.08 -1.91
C GLY A 395 -2.71 9.41 -0.89
N ILE A 396 -2.29 8.27 -0.31
CA ILE A 396 -3.06 7.55 0.72
C ILE A 396 -2.82 8.10 2.13
N HIS A 397 -1.65 8.66 2.43
CA HIS A 397 -1.40 9.33 3.70
C HIS A 397 -2.15 10.66 3.77
N GLU A 398 -2.12 11.45 2.69
CA GLU A 398 -2.88 12.69 2.59
C GLU A 398 -4.40 12.44 2.63
N GLN A 399 -4.89 11.35 2.03
CA GLN A 399 -6.28 10.91 2.20
C GLN A 399 -6.69 10.76 3.69
N VAL A 400 -5.78 10.25 4.51
CA VAL A 400 -6.01 10.00 5.94
C VAL A 400 -5.96 11.31 6.71
N GLU A 401 -4.90 12.11 6.51
CA GLU A 401 -4.70 13.39 7.19
C GLU A 401 -5.81 14.40 6.89
N TRP A 402 -6.20 14.56 5.62
CA TRP A 402 -7.30 15.45 5.25
C TRP A 402 -8.65 14.95 5.77
N GLY A 403 -8.88 13.63 5.77
CA GLY A 403 -10.07 13.04 6.38
C GLY A 403 -10.19 13.38 7.87
N LYS A 404 -9.10 13.24 8.62
CA LYS A 404 -8.99 13.58 10.04
C LYS A 404 -9.20 15.08 10.29
N LEU A 405 -8.49 15.93 9.54
CA LEU A 405 -8.57 17.38 9.69
C LEU A 405 -9.98 17.91 9.37
N ILE A 406 -10.58 17.47 8.27
CA ILE A 406 -11.89 17.93 7.83
C ILE A 406 -13.00 17.43 8.76
N ALA A 407 -12.93 16.17 9.22
CA ALA A 407 -13.84 15.67 10.25
C ALA A 407 -13.80 16.58 11.49
N ARG A 408 -12.59 16.92 11.96
CA ARG A 408 -12.43 17.77 13.14
C ARG A 408 -12.94 19.18 12.93
N ILE A 409 -12.71 19.78 11.75
CA ILE A 409 -13.25 21.10 11.37
C ILE A 409 -14.78 21.07 11.40
N TYR A 410 -15.39 20.03 10.84
CA TYR A 410 -16.83 19.92 10.65
C TYR A 410 -17.59 19.59 11.94
N TYR A 411 -17.09 18.65 12.75
CA TYR A 411 -17.74 18.23 14.01
C TYR A 411 -17.24 18.96 15.25
N GLY A 412 -16.08 19.63 15.16
CA GLY A 412 -15.48 20.36 16.28
C GLY A 412 -14.80 19.49 17.33
N GLU A 413 -14.85 18.17 17.17
CA GLU A 413 -14.30 17.19 18.11
C GLU A 413 -13.40 16.18 17.39
N LYS A 414 -12.51 15.54 18.16
CA LYS A 414 -11.63 14.49 17.66
C LYS A 414 -12.42 13.20 17.52
N TRP A 415 -12.12 12.43 16.49
CA TRP A 415 -12.61 11.06 16.35
C TRP A 415 -12.18 10.19 17.55
N THR A 416 -12.92 9.11 17.78
CA THR A 416 -12.61 8.09 18.79
C THR A 416 -11.74 6.97 18.22
N TYR A 417 -12.02 6.55 16.97
CA TYR A 417 -11.27 5.48 16.30
C TYR A 417 -11.03 5.80 14.82
N ASN A 418 -9.89 5.34 14.32
CA ASN A 418 -9.44 5.50 12.94
C ASN A 418 -9.17 4.14 12.28
N TYR A 419 -9.84 3.86 11.17
CA TYR A 419 -9.78 2.56 10.52
C TYR A 419 -9.38 2.64 9.05
N TRP A 420 -8.64 1.62 8.58
CA TRP A 420 -8.40 1.36 7.16
C TRP A 420 -9.22 0.16 6.66
N ASN A 421 -9.74 0.24 5.44
CA ASN A 421 -10.41 -0.86 4.76
C ASN A 421 -10.06 -0.90 3.27
N GLY A 422 -9.23 -1.86 2.87
CA GLY A 422 -8.82 -2.01 1.48
C GLY A 422 -8.66 -3.47 1.07
N CYS A 423 -8.79 -3.70 -0.23
CA CYS A 423 -8.51 -4.99 -0.86
C CYS A 423 -7.70 -4.78 -2.15
N SER A 424 -6.88 -5.75 -2.60
CA SER A 424 -6.03 -5.61 -3.78
C SER A 424 -4.93 -4.56 -3.57
N THR A 425 -4.81 -3.58 -4.47
CA THR A 425 -4.04 -2.35 -4.25
C THR A 425 -4.39 -1.71 -2.91
N GLY A 426 -5.67 -1.68 -2.51
CA GLY A 426 -6.08 -1.20 -1.19
C GLY A 426 -5.54 -2.03 -0.02
N GLY A 427 -5.29 -3.32 -0.24
CA GLY A 427 -4.58 -4.17 0.72
C GLY A 427 -3.09 -3.82 0.80
N ARG A 428 -2.43 -3.60 -0.35
CA ARG A 428 -1.04 -3.10 -0.40
C ARG A 428 -0.92 -1.75 0.33
N GLN A 429 -1.79 -0.79 0.00
CA GLN A 429 -1.89 0.52 0.63
C GLN A 429 -2.09 0.40 2.15
N GLY A 430 -2.88 -0.58 2.61
CA GLY A 430 -3.07 -0.83 4.04
C GLY A 430 -1.82 -1.33 4.75
N LEU A 431 -1.01 -2.17 4.09
CA LEU A 431 0.28 -2.62 4.64
C LEU A 431 1.32 -1.49 4.62
N GLU A 432 1.38 -0.72 3.54
CA GLU A 432 2.22 0.47 3.44
C GLU A 432 1.93 1.46 4.59
N LEU A 433 0.66 1.73 4.86
CA LEU A 433 0.25 2.56 5.99
C LEU A 433 0.54 1.91 7.34
N ALA A 434 0.45 0.58 7.47
CA ALA A 434 0.81 -0.12 8.71
C ALA A 434 2.32 0.00 9.03
N GLU A 435 3.16 -0.06 8.00
CA GLU A 435 4.62 0.04 8.11
C GLU A 435 5.06 1.47 8.43
N ASN A 436 4.52 2.46 7.73
CA ASN A 436 5.01 3.84 7.81
C ASN A 436 4.18 4.75 8.72
N TYR A 437 2.89 4.47 8.91
CA TYR A 437 1.94 5.33 9.63
C TYR A 437 1.04 4.54 10.59
N GLY A 438 1.48 3.35 11.01
CA GLY A 438 0.66 2.39 11.74
C GLY A 438 0.18 2.88 13.10
N ASP A 439 0.85 3.88 13.69
CA ASP A 439 0.49 4.52 14.95
C ASP A 439 -0.76 5.42 14.84
N GLU A 440 -1.23 5.67 13.61
CA GLU A 440 -2.42 6.47 13.34
C GLU A 440 -3.71 5.67 13.27
N PHE A 441 -3.63 4.34 13.23
CA PHE A 441 -4.77 3.46 13.02
C PHE A 441 -5.03 2.57 14.24
N ASP A 442 -6.29 2.51 14.63
CA ASP A 442 -6.74 1.57 15.65
C ASP A 442 -7.01 0.19 15.03
N GLY A 443 -7.39 0.14 13.75
CA GLY A 443 -7.53 -1.13 13.04
C GLY A 443 -7.43 -1.05 11.51
N LEU A 444 -6.90 -2.12 10.91
CA LEU A 444 -6.73 -2.25 9.45
C LEU A 444 -7.33 -3.56 8.94
N ILE A 445 -8.22 -3.45 7.94
CA ILE A 445 -8.60 -4.58 7.06
C ILE A 445 -7.71 -4.57 5.83
N ILE A 446 -7.04 -5.69 5.60
CA ILE A 446 -6.09 -5.89 4.50
C ILE A 446 -6.55 -7.11 3.70
N GLY A 447 -7.33 -6.88 2.64
CA GLY A 447 -7.76 -7.95 1.73
C GLY A 447 -6.80 -8.11 0.56
N ALA A 448 -6.50 -9.35 0.17
CA ALA A 448 -5.79 -9.67 -1.07
C ALA A 448 -4.64 -8.70 -1.42
N PRO A 449 -3.67 -8.47 -0.52
CA PRO A 449 -2.77 -7.33 -0.68
C PRO A 449 -1.85 -7.54 -1.88
N ALA A 450 -1.80 -6.54 -2.78
CA ALA A 450 -0.92 -6.50 -3.96
C ALA A 450 0.53 -6.17 -3.60
N ILE A 451 1.11 -6.95 -2.68
CA ILE A 451 2.52 -6.87 -2.27
C ILE A 451 3.43 -7.51 -3.30
N TRP A 452 4.69 -7.11 -3.30
CA TRP A 452 5.72 -7.55 -4.26
C TRP A 452 5.28 -7.32 -5.69
N HIS A 453 4.80 -6.10 -5.96
CA HIS A 453 4.12 -5.75 -7.19
C HIS A 453 5.00 -5.85 -8.43
N ASP A 454 6.30 -5.64 -8.26
CA ASP A 454 7.35 -5.91 -9.23
C ASP A 454 7.42 -7.40 -9.65
N ARG A 455 7.12 -8.32 -8.72
CA ARG A 455 7.27 -9.76 -8.92
C ARG A 455 5.96 -10.45 -9.31
N PHE A 456 4.84 -10.14 -8.65
CA PHE A 456 3.58 -10.84 -8.97
C PHE A 456 3.05 -10.46 -10.35
N ARG A 457 3.27 -9.22 -10.81
CA ARG A 457 2.76 -8.78 -12.11
C ARG A 457 3.40 -9.55 -13.26
N GLN A 458 4.67 -9.92 -13.15
CA GLN A 458 5.35 -10.80 -14.11
C GLN A 458 4.72 -12.20 -14.13
N SER A 459 4.39 -12.74 -12.94
CA SER A 459 3.74 -14.04 -12.84
C SER A 459 2.34 -14.09 -13.45
N ASP A 460 1.68 -12.95 -13.65
CA ASP A 460 0.40 -12.90 -14.37
C ASP A 460 0.54 -13.12 -15.87
N ASP A 461 1.73 -12.87 -16.43
CA ASP A 461 2.00 -13.09 -17.85
C ASP A 461 2.49 -14.52 -18.14
N TRP A 462 2.87 -15.28 -17.12
CA TRP A 462 3.34 -16.67 -17.25
C TRP A 462 2.34 -17.59 -17.99
N PRO A 463 1.02 -17.58 -17.72
CA PRO A 463 0.06 -18.40 -18.46
C PRO A 463 -0.01 -18.08 -19.96
N TRP A 464 0.12 -16.80 -20.32
CA TRP A 464 0.15 -16.37 -21.71
C TRP A 464 1.44 -16.84 -22.39
N LEU A 465 2.61 -16.62 -21.76
CA LEU A 465 3.91 -17.07 -22.28
C LEU A 465 3.93 -18.56 -22.56
N VAL A 466 3.49 -19.38 -21.58
CA VAL A 466 3.45 -20.84 -21.76
C VAL A 466 2.48 -21.23 -22.89
N ASN A 467 1.34 -20.55 -23.02
CA ASN A 467 0.40 -20.82 -24.10
C ASN A 467 0.98 -20.48 -25.47
N GLU A 468 1.65 -19.34 -25.61
CA GLU A 468 2.25 -18.93 -26.87
C GLU A 468 3.41 -19.85 -27.26
N ASP A 469 4.40 -20.04 -26.39
CA ASP A 469 5.62 -20.78 -26.71
C ASP A 469 5.35 -22.28 -26.89
N ASP A 470 4.73 -22.92 -25.90
CA ASP A 470 4.63 -24.38 -25.85
C ASP A 470 3.47 -24.91 -26.71
N LEU A 471 2.51 -24.04 -27.08
CA LEU A 471 1.35 -24.43 -27.90
C LEU A 471 1.28 -23.68 -29.23
N VAL A 472 1.05 -22.37 -29.23
CA VAL A 472 0.75 -21.62 -30.46
C VAL A 472 1.92 -21.67 -31.44
N ILE A 473 3.12 -21.27 -31.01
CA ILE A 473 4.35 -21.26 -31.82
C ILE A 473 4.76 -22.69 -32.20
N ALA A 474 4.57 -23.64 -31.29
CA ALA A 474 4.83 -25.06 -31.53
C ALA A 474 3.80 -25.75 -32.45
N GLY A 475 2.75 -25.04 -32.91
CA GLY A 475 1.74 -25.54 -33.85
C GLY A 475 0.62 -26.39 -33.23
N TYR A 476 0.43 -26.33 -31.91
CA TYR A 476 -0.66 -26.98 -31.19
C TYR A 476 -1.84 -26.02 -30.94
N PRO A 477 -3.06 -26.54 -30.69
CA PRO A 477 -4.19 -25.70 -30.33
C PRO A 477 -3.96 -24.97 -29.00
N ALA A 478 -4.22 -23.66 -28.99
CA ALA A 478 -4.14 -22.82 -27.80
C ALA A 478 -5.07 -23.29 -26.67
N LEU A 479 -4.71 -22.94 -25.44
CA LEU A 479 -5.58 -23.01 -24.28
C LEU A 479 -6.71 -22.00 -24.41
N SER A 480 -7.86 -22.36 -23.85
CA SER A 480 -9.00 -21.47 -23.69
C SER A 480 -9.46 -21.49 -22.24
N THR A 481 -10.17 -20.45 -21.82
CA THR A 481 -10.83 -20.42 -20.51
C THR A 481 -11.71 -21.65 -20.27
N ALA A 482 -12.37 -22.18 -21.30
CA ALA A 482 -13.21 -23.37 -21.20
C ALA A 482 -12.39 -24.64 -20.89
N LEU A 483 -11.25 -24.81 -21.59
CA LEU A 483 -10.32 -25.92 -21.34
C LEU A 483 -9.70 -25.82 -19.94
N TRP A 484 -9.30 -24.62 -19.52
CA TRP A 484 -8.79 -24.35 -18.18
C TRP A 484 -9.83 -24.72 -17.13
N ASN A 485 -11.03 -24.13 -17.18
CA ASN A 485 -12.08 -24.36 -16.18
C ASN A 485 -12.50 -25.85 -16.09
N ALA A 486 -12.62 -26.55 -17.23
CA ALA A 486 -12.93 -27.97 -17.25
C ALA A 486 -11.82 -28.81 -16.60
N THR A 487 -10.56 -28.49 -16.91
CA THR A 487 -9.39 -29.18 -16.33
C THR A 487 -9.27 -28.92 -14.84
N THR A 488 -9.42 -27.67 -14.40
CA THR A 488 -9.47 -27.29 -12.99
C THR A 488 -10.54 -28.07 -12.26
N SER A 489 -11.75 -28.20 -12.83
CA SER A 489 -12.83 -28.97 -12.22
C SER A 489 -12.48 -30.46 -12.04
N VAL A 490 -11.86 -31.09 -13.05
CA VAL A 490 -11.39 -32.48 -12.98
C VAL A 490 -10.31 -32.66 -11.89
N VAL A 491 -9.37 -31.73 -11.81
CA VAL A 491 -8.26 -31.78 -10.85
C VAL A 491 -8.73 -31.50 -9.42
N VAL A 492 -9.61 -30.53 -9.23
CA VAL A 492 -10.26 -30.26 -7.94
C VAL A 492 -11.04 -31.49 -7.46
N ALA A 493 -11.84 -32.11 -8.34
CA ALA A 493 -12.60 -33.31 -8.00
C ALA A 493 -11.70 -34.48 -7.56
N ALA A 494 -10.50 -34.60 -8.13
CA ALA A 494 -9.52 -35.61 -7.74
C ALA A 494 -8.90 -35.36 -6.36
N CYS A 495 -8.96 -34.13 -5.84
CA CYS A 495 -8.28 -33.70 -4.61
C CYS A 495 -9.23 -33.35 -3.46
N GLN A 496 -10.47 -32.96 -3.73
CA GLN A 496 -11.42 -32.42 -2.75
C GLN A 496 -11.77 -33.38 -1.59
N ALA A 497 -11.57 -34.70 -1.77
CA ALA A 497 -11.76 -35.67 -0.68
C ALA A 497 -10.82 -35.44 0.51
N ASN A 498 -9.75 -34.66 0.32
CA ASN A 498 -8.79 -34.29 1.36
C ASN A 498 -9.14 -32.98 2.08
N ASN A 499 -10.22 -32.28 1.71
CA ASN A 499 -10.63 -31.04 2.33
C ASN A 499 -11.04 -31.29 3.80
N PRO A 500 -10.36 -30.69 4.80
CA PRO A 500 -10.78 -30.79 6.20
C PRO A 500 -12.20 -30.26 6.46
N SER A 501 -12.67 -29.31 5.66
CA SER A 501 -14.03 -28.78 5.71
C SER A 501 -15.07 -29.73 5.10
N GLY A 502 -14.65 -30.74 4.33
CA GLY A 502 -15.54 -31.54 3.51
C GLY A 502 -16.16 -30.78 2.33
N ALA A 503 -15.63 -29.59 1.99
CA ALA A 503 -16.07 -28.83 0.82
C ALA A 503 -15.95 -29.64 -0.48
N VAL A 504 -16.87 -29.40 -1.40
CA VAL A 504 -16.93 -29.99 -2.74
C VAL A 504 -16.86 -28.87 -3.76
N GLY A 505 -16.10 -29.04 -4.84
CA GLY A 505 -15.99 -28.06 -5.93
C GLY A 505 -14.88 -27.02 -5.78
N TYR A 506 -14.13 -27.03 -4.68
CA TYR A 506 -12.88 -26.27 -4.51
C TYR A 506 -11.94 -26.95 -3.51
N LEU A 507 -10.75 -26.39 -3.31
CA LEU A 507 -9.73 -26.91 -2.40
C LEU A 507 -9.60 -26.02 -1.16
N ASP A 508 -9.59 -26.63 0.03
CA ASP A 508 -9.26 -25.92 1.27
C ASP A 508 -7.82 -25.42 1.25
N ASP A 509 -6.90 -26.21 0.72
CA ASP A 509 -5.49 -25.85 0.51
C ASP A 509 -4.96 -26.49 -0.78
N SER A 510 -4.66 -25.65 -1.78
CA SER A 510 -4.21 -26.12 -3.09
C SER A 510 -2.85 -26.83 -3.07
N ARG A 511 -2.02 -26.64 -2.03
CA ARG A 511 -0.70 -27.30 -1.89
C ARG A 511 -0.84 -28.81 -1.67
N SER A 512 -1.97 -29.23 -1.10
CA SER A 512 -2.27 -30.65 -0.88
C SER A 512 -2.63 -31.40 -2.17
N CYS A 513 -2.93 -30.69 -3.25
CA CYS A 513 -3.39 -31.30 -4.49
C CYS A 513 -2.25 -31.60 -5.47
N THR A 514 -1.85 -32.88 -5.52
CA THR A 514 -0.79 -33.36 -6.42
C THR A 514 -1.29 -33.84 -7.78
N ALA A 515 -2.61 -33.79 -8.03
CA ALA A 515 -3.19 -34.19 -9.32
C ALA A 515 -2.68 -33.32 -10.49
N SER A 516 -2.61 -33.95 -11.68
CA SER A 516 -2.08 -33.38 -12.92
C SER A 516 -3.20 -33.11 -13.93
N ALA A 517 -3.02 -32.08 -14.76
CA ALA A 517 -3.89 -31.75 -15.89
C ALA A 517 -4.05 -32.92 -16.86
N SER A 518 -3.10 -33.85 -16.86
CA SER A 518 -3.18 -35.08 -17.64
C SER A 518 -4.43 -35.90 -17.36
N LEU A 519 -5.11 -35.72 -16.21
CA LEU A 519 -6.40 -36.35 -15.91
C LEU A 519 -7.54 -35.93 -16.87
N ASN A 520 -7.43 -34.76 -17.48
CA ASN A 520 -8.42 -34.25 -18.44
C ASN A 520 -8.02 -34.48 -19.91
N ILE A 521 -7.02 -35.32 -20.19
CA ILE A 521 -6.68 -35.70 -21.58
C ILE A 521 -7.85 -36.49 -22.19
N CYS A 522 -8.25 -36.13 -23.41
CA CYS A 522 -9.36 -36.77 -24.10
C CYS A 522 -9.28 -38.31 -24.07
N ASN A 523 -10.42 -38.96 -23.84
CA ASN A 523 -10.58 -40.42 -23.68
C ASN A 523 -10.06 -41.03 -22.38
N LYS A 524 -9.53 -40.24 -21.44
CA LYS A 524 -9.29 -40.75 -20.08
C LYS A 524 -10.62 -40.88 -19.30
N PRO A 525 -10.72 -41.82 -18.35
CA PRO A 525 -11.96 -42.04 -17.58
C PRO A 525 -12.46 -40.82 -16.81
N SER A 526 -11.54 -39.96 -16.36
CA SER A 526 -11.82 -38.74 -15.60
C SER A 526 -12.02 -37.49 -16.47
N ALA A 527 -11.74 -37.58 -17.79
CA ALA A 527 -11.79 -36.43 -18.66
C ALA A 527 -13.21 -36.08 -19.05
N VAL A 528 -13.47 -34.78 -19.22
CA VAL A 528 -14.75 -34.32 -19.79
C VAL A 528 -14.84 -34.68 -21.28
N SER A 529 -16.02 -34.58 -21.87
CA SER A 529 -16.18 -34.78 -23.30
C SER A 529 -15.54 -33.65 -24.12
N SER A 530 -15.14 -33.97 -25.36
CA SER A 530 -14.82 -32.97 -26.37
C SER A 530 -15.97 -31.94 -26.51
N PRO A 531 -15.69 -30.64 -26.68
CA PRO A 531 -14.39 -30.03 -26.99
C PRO A 531 -13.54 -29.62 -25.77
N ASN A 532 -13.94 -29.94 -24.54
CA ASN A 532 -13.32 -29.40 -23.32
C ASN A 532 -12.28 -30.32 -22.66
N CYS A 533 -11.87 -31.40 -23.34
CA CYS A 533 -10.76 -32.25 -22.93
C CYS A 533 -9.46 -31.86 -23.63
N LEU A 534 -8.33 -32.17 -23.00
CA LEU A 534 -7.01 -31.72 -23.42
C LEU A 534 -6.32 -32.67 -24.41
N THR A 535 -5.45 -32.10 -25.24
CA THR A 535 -4.32 -32.84 -25.82
C THR A 535 -3.22 -33.09 -24.76
N PRO A 536 -2.29 -34.03 -24.97
CA PRO A 536 -1.14 -34.19 -24.09
C PRO A 536 -0.29 -32.92 -23.93
N GLN A 537 -0.15 -32.13 -24.99
CA GLN A 537 0.60 -30.88 -24.98
C GLN A 537 -0.12 -29.80 -24.17
N GLN A 538 -1.44 -29.65 -24.33
CA GLN A 538 -2.23 -28.73 -23.51
C GLN A 538 -2.19 -29.13 -22.02
N ALA A 539 -2.19 -30.43 -21.71
CA ALA A 539 -2.01 -30.91 -20.35
C ALA A 539 -0.63 -30.56 -19.78
N ALA A 540 0.45 -30.75 -20.56
CA ALA A 540 1.79 -30.35 -20.15
C ALA A 540 1.92 -28.84 -19.92
N ALA A 541 1.30 -28.02 -20.79
CA ALA A 541 1.26 -26.57 -20.65
C ALA A 541 0.53 -26.14 -19.35
N ILE A 542 -0.64 -26.71 -19.05
CA ILE A 542 -1.35 -26.41 -17.79
C ILE A 542 -0.53 -26.85 -16.57
N ASP A 543 0.09 -28.03 -16.61
CA ASP A 543 0.95 -28.49 -15.51
C ASP A 543 2.17 -27.56 -15.32
N LYS A 544 2.75 -27.00 -16.39
CA LYS A 544 3.82 -25.98 -16.33
C LYS A 544 3.33 -24.65 -15.76
N ILE A 545 2.09 -24.24 -16.06
CA ILE A 545 1.47 -23.05 -15.47
C ILE A 545 1.23 -23.23 -13.96
N TRP A 546 0.73 -24.39 -13.54
CA TRP A 546 0.59 -24.75 -12.12
C TRP A 546 1.91 -25.02 -11.41
N ALA A 547 2.97 -25.31 -12.17
CA ALA A 547 4.32 -25.32 -11.63
C ALA A 547 4.86 -23.90 -11.42
N GLY A 548 4.37 -22.87 -12.12
CA GLY A 548 4.84 -21.49 -12.00
C GLY A 548 6.17 -21.22 -12.73
N PRO A 549 6.59 -19.95 -12.83
CA PRO A 549 7.82 -19.56 -13.53
C PRO A 549 9.06 -20.05 -12.78
N HIS A 550 10.03 -20.58 -13.53
CA HIS A 550 11.33 -21.03 -13.03
C HIS A 550 12.46 -20.49 -13.90
N ASN A 551 13.63 -20.24 -13.31
CA ASN A 551 14.82 -19.79 -14.02
C ASN A 551 15.56 -20.97 -14.70
N SER A 552 16.65 -20.66 -15.39
CA SER A 552 17.48 -21.62 -16.14
C SER A 552 18.05 -22.75 -15.28
N SER A 553 18.24 -22.49 -13.98
CA SER A 553 18.73 -23.44 -12.98
C SER A 553 17.62 -24.32 -12.39
N GLY A 554 16.37 -24.11 -12.79
CA GLY A 554 15.20 -24.84 -12.28
C GLY A 554 14.70 -24.33 -10.93
N ASN A 555 15.14 -23.14 -10.48
CA ASN A 555 14.64 -22.50 -9.26
C ASN A 555 13.40 -21.67 -9.58
N ARG A 556 12.40 -21.70 -8.68
CA ARG A 556 11.15 -20.96 -8.84
C ARG A 556 11.38 -19.46 -8.69
N ILE A 557 10.81 -18.68 -9.60
CA ILE A 557 10.88 -17.21 -9.61
C ILE A 557 9.71 -16.61 -8.83
N TRP A 558 8.50 -17.11 -9.06
CA TRP A 558 7.29 -16.65 -8.38
C TRP A 558 6.29 -17.77 -8.09
N TYR A 559 5.30 -17.45 -7.26
CA TYR A 559 4.19 -18.31 -6.91
C TYR A 559 3.35 -18.72 -8.13
N PRO A 560 2.92 -19.99 -8.22
CA PRO A 560 2.18 -20.48 -9.38
C PRO A 560 0.73 -20.00 -9.37
N ALA A 561 0.07 -20.04 -10.54
CA ALA A 561 -1.38 -19.99 -10.60
C ALA A 561 -1.97 -21.19 -9.84
N ASN A 562 -3.00 -20.95 -9.02
CA ASN A 562 -3.55 -21.98 -8.14
C ASN A 562 -4.39 -23.01 -8.91
N LYS A 563 -4.25 -24.30 -8.54
CA LYS A 563 -5.05 -25.41 -9.10
C LYS A 563 -6.56 -25.33 -8.84
N GLY A 564 -7.01 -24.40 -7.99
CA GLY A 564 -8.42 -24.12 -7.71
C GLY A 564 -8.97 -22.88 -8.41
N VAL A 565 -8.14 -22.16 -9.18
CA VAL A 565 -8.55 -20.94 -9.88
C VAL A 565 -9.44 -21.30 -11.07
N THR A 566 -10.64 -20.73 -11.07
CA THR A 566 -11.59 -20.77 -12.19
C THR A 566 -12.01 -19.35 -12.55
N GLY A 567 -12.54 -19.16 -13.76
CA GLY A 567 -12.96 -17.85 -14.27
C GLY A 567 -11.99 -17.30 -15.33
N GLY A 568 -12.53 -16.55 -16.29
CA GLY A 568 -11.85 -16.10 -17.52
C GLY A 568 -10.78 -15.03 -17.35
N VAL A 569 -10.11 -14.99 -16.20
CA VAL A 569 -9.11 -13.98 -15.86
C VAL A 569 -7.69 -14.49 -16.10
N VAL A 570 -7.49 -15.81 -16.14
CA VAL A 570 -6.23 -16.38 -16.67
C VAL A 570 -6.21 -16.12 -18.17
N ASN A 571 -5.45 -15.11 -18.59
CA ASN A 571 -5.36 -14.71 -19.99
C ASN A 571 -4.32 -15.58 -20.70
N PHE A 572 -4.75 -16.23 -21.79
CA PHE A 572 -3.88 -17.06 -22.64
C PHE A 572 -3.58 -16.42 -23.99
N THR A 573 -4.25 -15.31 -24.35
CA THR A 573 -4.31 -14.80 -25.73
C THR A 573 -3.72 -13.42 -25.95
N THR A 574 -3.47 -12.65 -24.88
CA THR A 574 -2.78 -11.36 -24.99
C THR A 574 -1.72 -11.22 -23.89
N PRO A 575 -0.50 -10.73 -24.21
CA PRO A 575 0.46 -10.33 -23.18
C PRO A 575 -0.16 -9.26 -22.29
N GLY A 576 0.04 -9.36 -20.98
CA GLY A 576 -0.55 -8.43 -20.03
C GLY A 576 -2.06 -8.57 -19.93
N GLY A 577 -2.57 -9.63 -19.30
CA GLY A 577 -4.00 -9.80 -19.02
C GLY A 577 -4.69 -8.62 -18.32
N PHE A 578 -3.88 -7.68 -17.80
CA PHE A 578 -4.22 -6.32 -17.45
C PHE A 578 -3.37 -5.37 -18.31
N ALA A 579 -3.84 -5.02 -19.51
CA ALA A 579 -3.16 -4.11 -20.42
C ALA A 579 -3.64 -2.67 -20.19
N GLY A 580 -2.71 -1.76 -19.95
CA GLY A 580 -3.00 -0.33 -19.99
C GLY A 580 -1.80 0.60 -19.82
N SER A 581 -0.88 0.33 -18.88
CA SER A 581 0.17 1.30 -18.52
C SER A 581 1.60 0.75 -18.56
N THR A 582 2.55 1.67 -18.76
CA THR A 582 4.00 1.46 -18.74
C THR A 582 4.54 0.90 -17.41
N LEU A 583 3.91 1.24 -16.27
CA LEU A 583 4.28 0.70 -14.95
C LEU A 583 3.84 -0.76 -14.73
N GLN A 584 2.96 -1.31 -15.56
CA GLN A 584 2.58 -2.72 -15.50
C GLN A 584 3.59 -3.66 -16.15
N VAL A 585 4.57 -3.11 -16.88
CA VAL A 585 5.60 -3.87 -17.60
C VAL A 585 6.95 -3.68 -16.90
N MET A 586 7.11 -4.22 -15.70
CA MET A 586 8.44 -4.30 -15.07
C MET A 586 9.21 -5.48 -15.68
N SER A 587 10.02 -5.20 -16.71
CA SER A 587 10.93 -6.19 -17.31
C SER A 587 12.15 -6.41 -16.43
N TRP A 588 12.54 -7.68 -16.30
CA TRP A 588 13.76 -8.09 -15.63
C TRP A 588 14.86 -8.35 -16.68
N ASP A 589 16.11 -7.98 -16.38
CA ASP A 589 17.31 -8.35 -17.16
C ASP A 589 17.99 -9.55 -16.47
N HIS A 590 18.03 -10.70 -17.15
CA HIS A 590 18.65 -11.93 -16.63
C HIS A 590 20.19 -11.86 -16.50
N ALA A 591 20.87 -10.79 -16.95
CA ALA A 591 22.33 -10.67 -16.93
C ALA A 591 22.89 -9.42 -16.21
N SER A 592 22.06 -8.42 -15.90
CA SER A 592 22.51 -7.18 -15.23
C SER A 592 21.87 -6.99 -13.86
N THR A 593 22.71 -6.81 -12.84
CA THR A 593 22.35 -6.57 -11.42
C THR A 593 21.72 -5.20 -11.15
N THR A 594 21.19 -4.54 -12.17
CA THR A 594 20.58 -3.22 -12.09
C THR A 594 19.27 -3.27 -12.85
N ILE A 595 18.15 -3.11 -12.14
CA ILE A 595 16.90 -2.72 -12.79
C ILE A 595 17.17 -1.33 -13.36
N ALA A 596 17.57 -1.21 -14.63
CA ALA A 596 17.67 0.11 -15.22
C ALA A 596 16.25 0.49 -15.65
N LEU A 597 15.63 1.46 -14.99
CA LEU A 597 14.28 1.95 -15.37
C LEU A 597 14.27 2.51 -16.81
N SER A 598 15.42 2.80 -17.41
CA SER A 598 15.56 3.07 -18.86
C SER A 598 15.27 1.85 -19.76
N LEU A 599 15.33 0.62 -19.23
CA LEU A 599 15.07 -0.64 -19.95
C LEU A 599 13.60 -1.09 -19.88
N LEU A 600 12.77 -0.47 -19.03
CA LEU A 600 11.30 -0.57 -19.11
C LEU A 600 10.80 -0.21 -20.53
N TYR A 601 11.53 0.68 -21.22
CA TYR A 601 11.19 1.17 -22.54
C TYR A 601 11.67 0.26 -23.68
N ASP A 602 12.78 -0.46 -23.51
CA ASP A 602 13.34 -1.38 -24.52
C ASP A 602 12.65 -2.76 -24.50
N SER A 603 12.14 -3.20 -23.35
CA SER A 603 11.37 -4.45 -23.24
C SER A 603 9.99 -4.35 -23.89
N VAL A 604 9.35 -3.18 -23.78
CA VAL A 604 8.13 -2.86 -24.52
C VAL A 604 8.44 -2.85 -26.02
N GLN A 605 9.58 -2.26 -26.47
CA GLN A 605 10.06 -2.44 -27.86
C GLN A 605 10.33 -3.89 -28.23
N ALA A 606 10.89 -4.71 -27.34
CA ALA A 606 11.20 -6.11 -27.62
C ALA A 606 9.90 -6.92 -27.80
N VAL A 607 8.89 -6.69 -26.98
CA VAL A 607 7.55 -7.29 -27.11
C VAL A 607 6.81 -6.74 -28.34
N ALA A 608 7.03 -5.48 -28.72
CA ALA A 608 6.44 -4.81 -29.90
C ALA A 608 7.04 -5.21 -31.24
N LEU A 609 8.37 -5.19 -31.30
CA LEU A 609 9.16 -5.39 -32.50
C LEU A 609 9.21 -6.88 -32.83
N TYR A 610 8.91 -7.75 -31.86
CA TYR A 610 8.83 -9.20 -32.02
C TYR A 610 7.46 -9.78 -31.63
N ASN A 611 6.44 -9.50 -32.43
CA ASN A 611 5.44 -10.53 -32.78
C ASN A 611 4.78 -10.17 -34.13
N PRO A 612 4.54 -11.08 -35.10
CA PRO A 612 4.49 -12.54 -35.03
C PRO A 612 5.47 -13.25 -35.97
N MET A 613 6.08 -14.36 -35.53
CA MET A 613 6.47 -15.54 -36.35
C MET A 613 7.72 -16.28 -35.87
N ASN A 614 8.54 -15.72 -34.97
CA ASN A 614 9.67 -16.46 -34.40
C ASN A 614 9.76 -16.15 -32.90
N GLY A 615 9.37 -17.12 -32.08
CA GLY A 615 9.33 -17.03 -30.63
C GLY A 615 10.65 -16.54 -30.02
N ILE A 616 10.54 -15.80 -28.92
CA ILE A 616 11.67 -15.45 -28.07
C ILE A 616 11.83 -16.60 -27.08
N ALA A 617 12.90 -17.37 -27.17
CA ALA A 617 13.25 -18.30 -26.10
C ALA A 617 13.71 -17.48 -24.88
N TYR A 618 13.36 -17.93 -23.66
CA TYR A 618 13.71 -17.30 -22.37
C TYR A 618 15.22 -16.97 -22.22
N GLU A 619 16.08 -17.74 -22.90
CA GLU A 619 17.53 -17.53 -22.97
C GLU A 619 18.01 -16.45 -23.99
N THR A 620 17.10 -15.83 -24.75
CA THR A 620 17.42 -14.83 -25.78
C THR A 620 17.35 -13.38 -25.27
N GLU A 621 16.74 -13.13 -24.10
CA GLU A 621 16.77 -11.81 -23.45
C GLU A 621 18.19 -11.34 -23.13
N ALA A 622 19.12 -12.28 -22.91
CA ALA A 622 20.54 -12.01 -22.67
C ALA A 622 21.24 -11.24 -23.82
N LEU A 623 20.65 -11.19 -25.02
CA LEU A 623 21.20 -10.44 -26.16
C LEU A 623 20.71 -8.98 -26.21
N LEU A 624 19.61 -8.64 -25.55
CA LEU A 624 19.03 -7.29 -25.54
C LEU A 624 19.77 -6.34 -24.57
N GLY A 625 20.42 -6.87 -23.53
CA GLY A 625 21.29 -6.11 -22.61
C GLY A 625 22.63 -5.65 -23.20
N SER A 626 22.86 -5.79 -24.51
CA SER A 626 24.16 -5.53 -25.15
C SER A 626 24.16 -4.38 -26.17
N SER A 627 23.44 -3.28 -25.87
CA SER A 627 23.62 -2.00 -26.57
C SER A 627 24.56 -1.08 -25.80
N PRO A 628 25.88 -1.07 -26.09
CA PRO A 628 26.80 -0.10 -25.52
C PRO A 628 26.54 1.28 -26.14
N GLY A 629 25.81 2.18 -25.46
CA GLY A 629 25.64 3.52 -26.05
C GLY A 629 24.86 4.63 -25.33
N VAL A 630 24.09 4.39 -24.26
CA VAL A 630 23.34 5.50 -23.61
C VAL A 630 24.15 6.11 -22.47
N THR A 631 25.00 7.07 -22.81
CA THR A 631 25.53 8.05 -21.85
C THR A 631 24.65 9.30 -21.88
N THR A 632 23.80 9.49 -20.89
CA THR A 632 23.10 10.77 -20.69
C THR A 632 24.10 11.75 -20.06
N GLY A 633 24.63 12.66 -20.88
CA GLY A 633 25.42 13.80 -20.41
C GLY A 633 24.52 14.85 -19.77
N GLY A 634 24.92 15.33 -18.58
CA GLY A 634 24.33 16.47 -17.88
C GLY A 634 23.88 16.12 -16.46
N ASP A 635 24.69 16.49 -15.46
CA ASP A 635 24.35 16.69 -14.04
C ASP A 635 23.39 15.68 -13.35
N GLY A 636 23.87 14.46 -13.12
CA GLY A 636 24.06 13.93 -11.76
C GLY A 636 22.87 13.48 -10.89
N VAL A 637 22.18 12.39 -11.27
CA VAL A 637 21.80 11.27 -10.36
C VAL A 637 21.90 10.00 -11.22
N ALA A 638 22.61 8.96 -10.76
CA ALA A 638 22.67 7.70 -11.49
C ALA A 638 21.29 7.04 -11.46
N VAL A 639 20.74 6.67 -12.61
CA VAL A 639 19.43 5.98 -12.72
C VAL A 639 19.34 4.81 -11.74
N ASN A 640 20.44 4.10 -11.50
CA ASN A 640 20.53 2.99 -10.54
C ASN A 640 20.24 3.41 -9.08
N ASP A 641 20.71 4.57 -8.61
CA ASP A 641 20.45 5.04 -7.23
C ASP A 641 18.96 5.35 -7.01
N LEU A 642 18.25 5.79 -8.07
CA LEU A 642 16.82 6.10 -8.03
C LEU A 642 15.96 4.84 -8.11
N VAL A 643 16.38 3.86 -8.89
CA VAL A 643 15.76 2.53 -8.96
C VAL A 643 15.83 1.83 -7.61
N ASP A 644 17.02 1.80 -7.00
CA ASP A 644 17.24 1.17 -5.70
C ASP A 644 16.41 1.85 -4.60
N SER A 645 15.98 3.10 -4.80
CA SER A 645 15.06 3.79 -3.90
C SER A 645 13.58 3.49 -4.15
N ILE A 646 13.12 3.23 -5.38
CA ILE A 646 11.68 3.08 -5.68
C ILE A 646 11.21 1.62 -5.62
N VAL A 647 12.05 0.69 -6.10
CA VAL A 647 11.69 -0.73 -6.23
C VAL A 647 11.32 -1.37 -4.88
N PRO A 648 12.07 -1.13 -3.76
CA PRO A 648 11.69 -1.68 -2.45
C PRO A 648 10.32 -1.21 -1.96
N HIS A 649 9.90 0.02 -2.32
CA HIS A 649 8.64 0.61 -1.87
C HIS A 649 7.42 0.18 -2.70
N PHE A 650 7.61 -0.14 -3.98
CA PHE A 650 6.58 -0.87 -4.75
C PHE A 650 6.37 -2.31 -4.22
N GLY A 651 7.41 -2.85 -3.58
CA GLY A 651 7.50 -4.23 -3.12
C GLY A 651 6.80 -4.55 -1.80
N ILE A 652 6.71 -3.64 -0.82
CA ILE A 652 6.28 -3.99 0.56
C ILE A 652 7.10 -5.19 1.08
N ASP A 653 8.41 -4.98 1.24
CA ASP A 653 9.33 -6.01 1.73
C ASP A 653 9.59 -5.92 3.25
N GLU A 654 9.13 -4.87 3.93
CA GLU A 654 9.33 -4.66 5.37
C GLU A 654 8.34 -5.49 6.20
N VAL A 655 8.79 -5.94 7.38
CA VAL A 655 8.02 -6.82 8.28
C VAL A 655 7.89 -6.24 9.69
N ASN A 656 8.58 -5.13 9.94
CA ASN A 656 8.46 -4.36 11.16
C ASN A 656 7.16 -3.54 11.17
N LEU A 657 6.20 -4.00 11.97
CA LEU A 657 4.92 -3.33 12.20
C LEU A 657 4.82 -2.71 13.61
N ASP A 658 5.94 -2.27 14.17
CA ASP A 658 6.01 -1.78 15.56
C ASP A 658 5.08 -0.57 15.79
N LEU A 659 4.86 0.26 14.77
CA LEU A 659 3.95 1.42 14.85
C LEU A 659 2.50 0.99 15.16
N VAL A 660 2.02 -0.09 14.53
CA VAL A 660 0.70 -0.66 14.83
C VAL A 660 0.70 -1.37 16.18
N LYS A 661 1.70 -2.24 16.41
CA LYS A 661 1.73 -3.10 17.59
C LYS A 661 1.85 -2.30 18.90
N ASN A 662 2.69 -1.27 18.93
CA ASN A 662 2.99 -0.50 20.14
C ASN A 662 1.86 0.44 20.56
N THR A 663 1.00 0.83 19.62
CA THR A 663 -0.23 1.61 19.92
C THR A 663 -1.41 0.72 20.29
N GLY A 664 -1.28 -0.60 20.11
CA GLY A 664 -2.33 -1.58 20.40
C GLY A 664 -3.29 -1.84 19.23
N GLY A 665 -3.00 -1.29 18.05
CA GLY A 665 -3.80 -1.44 16.83
C GLY A 665 -3.97 -2.90 16.41
N LYS A 666 -5.04 -3.16 15.65
CA LYS A 666 -5.42 -4.51 15.19
C LYS A 666 -5.37 -4.64 13.67
N VAL A 667 -4.81 -5.73 13.17
CA VAL A 667 -4.75 -6.05 11.74
C VAL A 667 -5.51 -7.35 11.48
N MET A 668 -6.49 -7.30 10.58
CA MET A 668 -7.09 -8.49 9.99
C MET A 668 -6.75 -8.52 8.50
N MET A 669 -5.88 -9.44 8.13
CA MET A 669 -5.56 -9.73 6.73
C MET A 669 -6.36 -10.94 6.25
N TRP A 670 -6.84 -10.93 5.01
CA TRP A 670 -7.51 -12.09 4.43
C TRP A 670 -7.20 -12.24 2.95
N GLN A 671 -7.20 -13.47 2.45
CA GLN A 671 -6.96 -13.71 1.03
C GLN A 671 -7.70 -14.94 0.51
N GLY A 672 -8.24 -14.83 -0.70
CA GLY A 672 -8.97 -15.90 -1.39
C GLY A 672 -8.02 -16.92 -2.04
N THR A 673 -8.29 -18.21 -1.90
CA THR A 673 -7.37 -19.24 -2.46
C THR A 673 -7.55 -19.50 -3.94
N ALA A 674 -8.70 -19.09 -4.48
CA ALA A 674 -8.99 -19.09 -5.90
C ALA A 674 -8.89 -17.66 -6.48
N ASP A 675 -8.16 -16.76 -5.79
CA ASP A 675 -7.81 -15.45 -6.31
C ASP A 675 -7.06 -15.60 -7.63
N GLN A 676 -7.64 -15.00 -8.67
CA GLN A 676 -7.16 -15.10 -10.03
C GLN A 676 -6.05 -14.08 -10.34
N LEU A 677 -5.92 -13.03 -9.52
CA LEU A 677 -5.00 -11.92 -9.72
C LEU A 677 -3.77 -12.09 -8.84
N ILE A 678 -3.98 -12.22 -7.54
CA ILE A 678 -2.91 -12.17 -6.54
C ILE A 678 -2.78 -13.55 -5.90
N ARG A 679 -1.56 -14.08 -5.84
CA ARG A 679 -1.34 -15.50 -5.52
C ARG A 679 -1.34 -15.68 -4.01
N TRP A 680 -2.43 -16.18 -3.40
CA TRP A 680 -2.56 -16.29 -1.93
C TRP A 680 -1.37 -16.81 -1.11
N TYR A 681 -0.47 -17.57 -1.72
CA TYR A 681 0.82 -17.94 -1.15
C TYR A 681 1.63 -16.73 -0.69
N ASP A 682 1.56 -15.60 -1.38
CA ASP A 682 2.26 -14.36 -1.03
C ASP A 682 1.86 -13.85 0.35
N SER A 683 0.57 -13.82 0.62
CA SER A 683 -0.02 -13.33 1.85
C SER A 683 0.31 -14.24 3.03
N VAL A 684 0.39 -15.55 2.79
CA VAL A 684 0.85 -16.53 3.79
C VAL A 684 2.33 -16.33 4.10
N ASP A 685 3.16 -16.15 3.08
CA ASP A 685 4.59 -15.93 3.23
C ASP A 685 4.86 -14.63 4.00
N TYR A 686 4.20 -13.52 3.63
CA TYR A 686 4.30 -12.26 4.36
C TYR A 686 3.89 -12.42 5.83
N TYR A 687 2.73 -13.04 6.10
CA TYR A 687 2.28 -13.27 7.48
C TYR A 687 3.27 -14.12 8.29
N ARG A 688 3.91 -15.10 7.65
CA ARG A 688 4.95 -15.93 8.26
C ARG A 688 6.24 -15.15 8.53
N LEU A 689 6.65 -14.28 7.62
CA LEU A 689 7.82 -13.42 7.81
C LEU A 689 7.61 -12.47 8.99
N VAL A 690 6.42 -11.84 9.09
CA VAL A 690 6.05 -11.02 10.26
C VAL A 690 6.02 -11.87 11.54
N ALA A 691 5.43 -13.06 11.50
CA ALA A 691 5.41 -13.96 12.66
C ALA A 691 6.82 -14.37 13.11
N THR A 692 7.74 -14.46 12.16
CA THR A 692 9.14 -14.80 12.40
C THR A 692 9.90 -13.63 13.01
N HIS A 693 9.71 -12.42 12.46
CA HIS A 693 10.27 -11.18 12.97
C HIS A 693 9.96 -11.01 14.47
N TYR A 694 8.68 -11.20 14.85
CA TYR A 694 8.25 -11.08 16.25
C TYR A 694 8.49 -12.32 17.12
N GLY A 695 8.70 -13.49 16.52
CA GLY A 695 8.91 -14.77 17.21
C GLY A 695 10.36 -15.12 17.51
N SER A 696 11.24 -14.10 17.66
CA SER A 696 12.69 -14.30 17.89
C SER A 696 13.35 -15.16 16.82
N GLY A 697 12.98 -14.87 15.57
CA GLY A 697 13.49 -15.55 14.42
C GLY A 697 12.75 -16.83 14.07
N ARG A 698 11.76 -17.34 14.81
CA ARG A 698 10.87 -18.45 14.37
C ARG A 698 9.44 -17.96 14.25
N ALA A 699 8.67 -18.46 13.28
CA ALA A 699 7.27 -18.08 13.14
C ALA A 699 6.45 -18.36 14.43
N ASP A 700 6.02 -17.29 15.11
CA ASP A 700 5.17 -17.34 16.30
C ASP A 700 3.78 -16.74 16.00
N PHE A 701 2.92 -17.53 15.34
CA PHE A 701 1.55 -17.10 15.03
C PHE A 701 0.73 -16.81 16.29
N ALA A 702 0.95 -17.56 17.38
CA ALA A 702 0.23 -17.34 18.63
C ALA A 702 0.60 -16.00 19.28
N GLY A 703 1.87 -15.59 19.16
CA GLY A 703 2.34 -14.26 19.56
C GLY A 703 1.80 -13.12 18.70
N LEU A 704 1.48 -13.36 17.43
CA LEU A 704 0.83 -12.38 16.56
C LEU A 704 -0.68 -12.23 16.81
N HIS A 705 -1.39 -13.35 17.04
CA HIS A 705 -2.85 -13.38 17.11
C HIS A 705 -3.53 -12.33 18.03
N PRO A 706 -2.92 -11.80 19.11
CA PRO A 706 -3.50 -10.71 19.91
C PRO A 706 -3.64 -9.36 19.18
N TRP A 707 -2.98 -9.17 18.04
CA TRP A 707 -3.00 -7.91 17.30
C TRP A 707 -2.95 -8.06 15.77
N PHE A 708 -2.40 -9.14 15.21
CA PHE A 708 -2.40 -9.41 13.77
C PHE A 708 -2.87 -10.83 13.49
N ARG A 709 -3.92 -10.98 12.67
CA ARG A 709 -4.45 -12.27 12.21
C ARG A 709 -4.59 -12.30 10.70
N TYR A 710 -4.21 -13.44 10.11
CA TYR A 710 -4.47 -13.79 8.72
C TYR A 710 -5.60 -14.82 8.63
N TYR A 711 -6.55 -14.59 7.72
CA TYR A 711 -7.68 -15.46 7.41
C TYR A 711 -7.59 -15.94 5.96
N HIS A 712 -7.32 -17.23 5.83
CA HIS A 712 -7.33 -17.94 4.56
C HIS A 712 -8.76 -18.25 4.13
N ALA A 713 -9.17 -17.86 2.91
CA ALA A 713 -10.54 -18.02 2.40
C ALA A 713 -10.62 -19.03 1.23
N PRO A 714 -10.84 -20.32 1.51
CA PRO A 714 -10.96 -21.37 0.50
C PRO A 714 -11.97 -21.07 -0.61
N GLY A 715 -11.52 -21.15 -1.87
CA GLY A 715 -12.36 -21.02 -3.06
C GLY A 715 -12.89 -19.60 -3.33
N ALA A 716 -12.63 -18.64 -2.44
CA ALA A 716 -12.92 -17.24 -2.70
C ALA A 716 -12.03 -16.70 -3.83
N PHE A 717 -12.61 -15.81 -4.63
CA PHE A 717 -11.94 -15.12 -5.71
C PHE A 717 -11.26 -13.84 -5.20
N HIS A 718 -10.67 -13.08 -6.12
CA HIS A 718 -10.07 -11.80 -5.80
C HIS A 718 -11.09 -10.86 -5.13
N CYS A 719 -10.86 -10.53 -3.86
CA CYS A 719 -11.68 -9.62 -3.05
C CYS A 719 -13.18 -9.97 -2.92
N ALA A 720 -13.61 -11.15 -3.37
CA ALA A 720 -15.02 -11.51 -3.43
C ALA A 720 -15.23 -13.02 -3.27
N ALA A 721 -16.48 -13.40 -3.01
CA ALA A 721 -16.85 -14.82 -3.03
C ALA A 721 -16.70 -15.36 -4.47
N GLY A 722 -16.41 -16.66 -4.57
CA GLY A 722 -16.20 -17.36 -5.85
C GLY A 722 -16.91 -18.70 -5.86
N VAL A 723 -16.17 -19.75 -6.19
CA VAL A 723 -16.61 -21.14 -5.98
C VAL A 723 -16.72 -21.49 -4.48
N GLY A 724 -15.94 -20.79 -3.65
CA GLY A 724 -16.03 -20.80 -2.19
C GLY A 724 -16.47 -19.45 -1.60
N PRO A 725 -16.79 -19.42 -0.30
CA PRO A 725 -17.35 -18.24 0.35
C PRO A 725 -16.27 -17.23 0.74
N ALA A 726 -16.63 -15.94 0.74
CA ALA A 726 -15.76 -14.85 1.22
C ALA A 726 -16.18 -14.41 2.64
N PRO A 727 -15.27 -13.78 3.41
CA PRO A 727 -15.62 -13.26 4.72
C PRO A 727 -16.72 -12.20 4.59
N THR A 728 -17.65 -12.24 5.53
CA THR A 728 -18.72 -11.25 5.65
C THR A 728 -18.56 -10.43 6.90
N ASN A 729 -19.01 -9.18 6.83
CA ASN A 729 -19.01 -8.29 7.98
C ASN A 729 -17.61 -8.12 8.62
N ILE A 730 -16.54 -8.39 7.87
CA ILE A 730 -15.17 -8.49 8.40
C ILE A 730 -14.71 -7.15 9.00
N PHE A 731 -15.10 -6.03 8.40
CA PHE A 731 -14.83 -4.70 8.94
C PHE A 731 -15.47 -4.51 10.33
N ASN A 732 -16.72 -4.94 10.51
CA ASN A 732 -17.37 -4.84 11.83
C ASN A 732 -16.80 -5.84 12.84
N GLN A 733 -16.24 -6.97 12.38
CA GLN A 733 -15.47 -7.87 13.25
C GLN A 733 -14.20 -7.20 13.77
N LEU A 734 -13.49 -6.47 12.90
CA LEU A 734 -12.33 -5.65 13.30
C LEU A 734 -12.75 -4.55 14.29
N VAL A 735 -13.83 -3.82 14.02
CA VAL A 735 -14.37 -2.80 14.94
C VAL A 735 -14.67 -3.43 16.31
N GLY A 736 -15.34 -4.59 16.35
CA GLY A 736 -15.58 -5.30 17.61
C GLY A 736 -14.28 -5.72 18.33
N TRP A 737 -13.24 -6.10 17.58
CA TRP A 737 -11.95 -6.44 18.16
C TRP A 737 -11.24 -5.24 18.77
N VAL A 738 -11.17 -4.14 18.03
CA VAL A 738 -10.52 -2.90 18.46
C VAL A 738 -11.21 -2.32 19.69
N GLU A 739 -12.53 -2.22 19.66
CA GLU A 739 -13.27 -1.45 20.66
C GLU A 739 -13.66 -2.27 21.90
N HIS A 740 -13.72 -3.60 21.77
CA HIS A 740 -14.19 -4.48 22.84
C HIS A 740 -13.21 -5.59 23.19
N ASN A 741 -12.02 -5.62 22.58
CA ASN A 741 -11.03 -6.71 22.72
C ASN A 741 -11.60 -8.10 22.39
N GLY A 742 -12.69 -8.16 21.62
CA GLY A 742 -13.31 -9.40 21.17
C GLY A 742 -12.68 -9.88 19.88
N ALA A 743 -11.58 -10.64 19.98
CA ALA A 743 -10.88 -11.13 18.81
C ALA A 743 -11.80 -12.08 17.99
N PRO A 744 -12.00 -11.85 16.68
CA PRO A 744 -13.09 -12.46 15.95
C PRO A 744 -12.71 -13.87 15.50
N ASP A 745 -13.01 -14.89 16.31
CA ASP A 745 -12.87 -16.29 15.92
C ASP A 745 -14.14 -17.12 16.19
N PRO A 746 -14.66 -17.84 15.19
CA PRO A 746 -14.27 -17.81 13.78
C PRO A 746 -15.02 -16.71 13.00
N VAL A 747 -14.48 -16.23 11.87
CA VAL A 747 -15.08 -15.12 11.07
C VAL A 747 -16.20 -15.68 10.17
N PRO A 748 -17.41 -15.09 10.18
CA PRO A 748 -18.51 -15.58 9.35
C PRO A 748 -18.25 -15.35 7.86
N THR A 749 -18.73 -16.27 7.02
CA THR A 749 -18.60 -16.19 5.56
C THR A 749 -19.96 -16.26 4.87
N SER A 750 -20.02 -15.76 3.65
CA SER A 750 -21.16 -15.98 2.76
C SER A 750 -20.74 -15.88 1.30
N GLY A 751 -21.71 -16.12 0.42
CA GLY A 751 -21.44 -16.31 -1.00
C GLY A 751 -20.87 -17.70 -1.23
N GLY A 752 -20.26 -17.91 -2.40
CA GLY A 752 -19.90 -19.25 -2.85
C GLY A 752 -21.06 -19.85 -3.64
N THR A 753 -20.92 -19.89 -4.96
CA THR A 753 -21.72 -20.83 -5.73
C THR A 753 -21.05 -22.18 -5.57
N LEU A 754 -21.54 -23.01 -4.66
CA LEU A 754 -21.45 -24.46 -4.84
C LEU A 754 -22.27 -24.78 -6.10
N SER A 755 -21.77 -24.41 -7.27
CA SER A 755 -22.29 -24.97 -8.49
C SER A 755 -21.99 -26.45 -8.36
N ASN A 756 -23.06 -27.24 -8.24
CA ASN A 756 -23.12 -28.65 -8.59
C ASN A 756 -22.13 -28.95 -9.70
N CYS A 757 -21.67 -30.19 -9.78
CA CYS A 757 -20.91 -30.76 -10.90
C CYS A 757 -21.55 -30.61 -12.30
N THR A 758 -22.55 -29.74 -12.46
CA THR A 758 -23.11 -29.22 -13.70
C THR A 758 -22.65 -27.76 -13.90
N ALA A 759 -21.58 -27.57 -14.66
CA ALA A 759 -21.41 -26.32 -15.39
C ALA A 759 -22.63 -26.12 -16.32
N PRO A 760 -23.04 -24.86 -16.64
CA PRO A 760 -24.08 -24.62 -17.63
C PRO A 760 -23.70 -25.28 -18.97
N GLY A 761 -24.41 -26.35 -19.34
CA GLY A 761 -24.21 -27.08 -20.60
C GLY A 761 -23.44 -28.40 -20.54
N VAL A 762 -23.15 -28.97 -19.36
CA VAL A 762 -22.50 -30.30 -19.24
C VAL A 762 -23.49 -31.35 -18.70
N PRO A 763 -23.83 -32.41 -19.45
CA PRO A 763 -24.60 -33.53 -18.92
C PRO A 763 -23.73 -34.39 -17.98
N ASP A 764 -24.10 -34.40 -16.70
CA ASP A 764 -23.92 -35.47 -15.72
C ASP A 764 -22.55 -36.20 -15.71
N VAL A 765 -21.52 -35.56 -15.15
CA VAL A 765 -20.38 -36.29 -14.58
C VAL A 765 -20.77 -36.66 -13.15
N SER A 766 -21.26 -37.88 -12.98
CA SER A 766 -21.59 -38.47 -11.69
C SER A 766 -20.41 -38.33 -10.71
N CYS A 767 -20.63 -37.67 -9.57
CA CYS A 767 -19.70 -37.63 -8.45
C CYS A 767 -19.18 -39.04 -8.12
N PRO A 768 -17.89 -39.23 -7.78
CA PRO A 768 -17.38 -40.53 -7.35
C PRO A 768 -18.25 -41.12 -6.24
N SER A 769 -18.81 -42.31 -6.49
CA SER A 769 -19.66 -43.03 -5.55
C SER A 769 -18.86 -43.43 -4.31
N GLY A 770 -19.16 -42.82 -3.16
CA GLY A 770 -18.49 -43.09 -1.88
C GLY A 770 -18.56 -41.98 -0.83
N GLN A 771 -19.05 -40.79 -1.18
CA GLN A 771 -19.25 -39.68 -0.22
C GLN A 771 -20.56 -39.87 0.59
N PRO A 772 -20.62 -39.40 1.85
CA PRO A 772 -21.85 -39.41 2.64
C PRO A 772 -23.00 -38.74 1.86
N THR A 773 -24.15 -39.41 1.78
CA THR A 773 -25.33 -38.95 1.02
C THR A 773 -25.89 -37.59 1.47
N GLU A 774 -25.39 -37.02 2.56
CA GLU A 774 -25.76 -35.67 3.05
C GLU A 774 -25.00 -34.52 2.36
N LEU A 775 -23.93 -34.78 1.59
CA LEU A 775 -23.08 -33.75 0.95
C LEU A 775 -23.31 -33.58 -0.57
N GLN A 776 -24.20 -34.37 -1.18
CA GLN A 776 -24.50 -34.30 -2.62
C GLN A 776 -25.61 -33.28 -2.98
N SER A 777 -26.20 -32.63 -1.98
CA SER A 777 -27.26 -31.63 -2.15
C SER A 777 -27.17 -30.57 -1.06
N ILE A 778 -25.99 -29.97 -0.89
CA ILE A 778 -25.81 -28.89 0.07
C ILE A 778 -26.59 -27.66 -0.44
N PRO A 779 -27.67 -27.21 0.22
CA PRO A 779 -28.36 -25.99 -0.17
C PRO A 779 -27.43 -24.80 -0.06
N THR A 780 -27.41 -23.94 -1.07
CA THR A 780 -26.82 -22.61 -0.92
C THR A 780 -27.58 -21.85 0.17
N PRO A 781 -26.87 -21.08 1.03
CA PRO A 781 -25.43 -20.82 1.00
C PRO A 781 -24.56 -21.81 1.81
N PHE A 782 -23.34 -22.08 1.34
CA PHE A 782 -22.26 -22.76 2.10
C PHE A 782 -21.50 -21.72 2.92
N THR A 783 -21.38 -21.92 4.23
CA THR A 783 -20.92 -20.90 5.18
C THR A 783 -19.95 -21.43 6.26
N PRO A 784 -18.94 -22.26 5.94
CA PRO A 784 -17.89 -22.55 6.92
C PRO A 784 -17.22 -21.23 7.33
N PRO A 785 -16.94 -21.04 8.63
CA PRO A 785 -16.34 -19.79 9.06
C PRO A 785 -14.84 -19.80 8.73
N LEU A 786 -14.21 -18.63 8.60
CA LEU A 786 -12.75 -18.56 8.46
C LEU A 786 -12.10 -18.66 9.82
N CYS A 787 -11.00 -19.39 9.86
CA CYS A 787 -10.21 -19.63 11.04
C CYS A 787 -8.90 -18.84 10.99
N PRO A 788 -8.37 -18.40 12.14
CA PRO A 788 -7.09 -17.71 12.17
C PRO A 788 -5.99 -18.69 11.76
N TRP A 789 -5.15 -18.27 10.82
CA TRP A 789 -4.01 -19.07 10.37
C TRP A 789 -3.10 -19.48 11.55
N PRO A 790 -2.62 -20.72 11.60
CA PRO A 790 -2.65 -21.74 10.55
C PRO A 790 -3.83 -22.73 10.63
N THR A 791 -4.85 -22.46 11.44
CA THR A 791 -6.00 -23.37 11.56
C THR A 791 -6.94 -23.21 10.38
N SER A 792 -7.72 -24.25 10.09
CA SER A 792 -8.78 -24.25 9.08
C SER A 792 -10.11 -24.70 9.67
N ALA A 793 -11.20 -24.46 8.93
CA ALA A 793 -12.50 -24.99 9.30
C ALA A 793 -12.53 -26.51 9.13
N VAL A 794 -12.85 -27.23 10.20
CA VAL A 794 -12.99 -28.69 10.21
C VAL A 794 -14.45 -29.03 10.50
N TYR A 795 -15.06 -29.84 9.64
CA TYR A 795 -16.43 -30.31 9.85
C TYR A 795 -16.52 -31.22 11.08
N ASN A 796 -17.52 -30.99 11.93
CA ASN A 796 -17.69 -31.72 13.19
C ASN A 796 -18.06 -33.21 12.99
N GLY A 797 -18.38 -33.63 11.77
CA GLY A 797 -18.90 -34.96 11.48
C GLY A 797 -20.41 -35.11 11.74
N SER A 798 -21.08 -34.03 12.17
CA SER A 798 -22.52 -33.98 12.44
C SER A 798 -23.09 -32.58 12.22
N GLY A 799 -24.36 -32.49 11.82
CA GLY A 799 -25.05 -31.23 11.51
C GLY A 799 -25.11 -30.95 9.99
N PRO A 800 -25.77 -29.88 9.53
CA PRO A 800 -25.78 -29.55 8.11
C PRO A 800 -24.38 -29.14 7.64
N GLY A 801 -23.88 -29.77 6.57
CA GLY A 801 -22.53 -29.51 6.04
C GLY A 801 -22.32 -28.10 5.46
N ASN A 802 -23.34 -27.25 5.39
CA ASN A 802 -23.26 -25.86 4.91
C ASN A 802 -23.29 -24.77 5.97
N VAL A 803 -23.61 -25.07 7.22
CA VAL A 803 -23.83 -24.02 8.23
C VAL A 803 -22.62 -23.87 9.14
N ALA A 804 -22.23 -22.63 9.43
CA ALA A 804 -21.06 -22.31 10.25
C ALA A 804 -20.99 -23.08 11.58
N SER A 805 -22.14 -23.32 12.23
CA SER A 805 -22.21 -24.03 13.52
C SER A 805 -21.82 -25.51 13.46
N SER A 806 -21.68 -26.08 12.27
CA SER A 806 -21.24 -27.46 12.06
C SER A 806 -19.71 -27.58 11.94
N PHE A 807 -18.97 -26.49 12.14
CA PHE A 807 -17.52 -26.42 11.99
C PHE A 807 -16.84 -25.92 13.26
N HIS A 808 -15.56 -26.26 13.42
CA HIS A 808 -14.67 -25.66 14.40
C HIS A 808 -13.29 -25.40 13.79
N CYS A 809 -12.51 -24.50 14.39
CA CYS A 809 -11.15 -24.25 13.96
C CYS A 809 -10.19 -25.28 14.54
N ALA A 810 -9.47 -25.99 13.67
CA ALA A 810 -8.48 -26.98 14.04
C ALA A 810 -7.46 -27.20 12.91
N GLY A 811 -6.54 -28.15 13.12
CA GLY A 811 -5.49 -28.46 12.16
C GLY A 811 -4.36 -27.44 12.15
N ASN A 812 -3.43 -27.63 11.23
CA ASN A 812 -2.30 -26.75 11.02
C ASN A 812 -1.88 -26.80 9.55
N LEU A 813 -2.38 -25.85 8.76
CA LEU A 813 -2.03 -25.69 7.35
C LEU A 813 -0.56 -25.33 7.14
N ASP A 814 0.13 -24.81 8.16
CA ASP A 814 1.55 -24.48 8.10
C ASP A 814 2.47 -25.63 8.53
N ALA A 815 1.93 -26.74 9.06
CA ALA A 815 2.72 -27.88 9.57
C ALA A 815 3.70 -28.47 8.54
N ASN A 816 3.39 -28.32 7.25
CA ASN A 816 4.26 -28.67 6.14
C ASN A 816 5.11 -27.45 5.70
N ASN A 817 5.86 -26.87 6.65
CA ASN A 817 6.86 -25.81 6.43
C ASN A 817 7.65 -26.04 5.15
N TYR A 818 7.97 -27.30 4.88
CA TYR A 818 8.63 -27.79 3.69
C TYR A 818 8.01 -27.33 2.35
N SER A 819 6.69 -27.41 2.19
CA SER A 819 6.03 -27.02 0.94
C SER A 819 6.01 -25.51 0.71
N LEU A 820 5.94 -24.71 1.78
CA LEU A 820 6.07 -23.27 1.66
C LEU A 820 7.52 -22.93 1.33
N CYS A 821 8.48 -23.61 1.98
CA CYS A 821 9.89 -23.40 1.74
C CYS A 821 10.35 -23.75 0.32
N GLN A 822 9.73 -24.75 -0.31
CA GLN A 822 9.93 -25.08 -1.73
C GLN A 822 9.32 -24.05 -2.70
N MET A 823 8.46 -23.16 -2.19
CA MET A 823 7.87 -22.06 -2.96
C MET A 823 8.60 -20.73 -2.75
N LEU A 824 9.69 -20.72 -1.97
CA LEU A 824 10.41 -19.49 -1.59
C LEU A 824 11.37 -18.98 -2.67
N ARG A 825 11.71 -17.70 -2.52
CA ARG A 825 12.21 -16.77 -3.54
C ARG A 825 13.70 -16.46 -3.36
N THR A 826 14.32 -15.90 -4.40
CA THR A 826 15.54 -15.08 -4.25
C THR A 826 15.13 -13.62 -3.95
N PRO A 827 15.83 -12.87 -3.06
CA PRO A 827 15.42 -11.53 -2.62
C PRO A 827 15.37 -10.48 -3.74
N THR A 828 16.10 -10.71 -4.80
CA THR A 828 16.01 -10.05 -6.10
C THR A 828 16.30 -11.16 -7.12
N GLY A 829 15.98 -10.97 -8.39
CA GLY A 829 16.32 -11.93 -9.43
C GLY A 829 17.83 -12.19 -9.61
N GLU A 830 18.70 -11.99 -8.63
CA GLU A 830 20.06 -12.51 -8.77
C GLU A 830 20.00 -14.04 -8.91
N GLU A 831 20.42 -14.54 -10.08
CA GLU A 831 20.97 -15.88 -10.21
C GLU A 831 22.23 -15.98 -9.34
N THR A 832 22.05 -15.95 -8.01
CA THR A 832 23.03 -16.56 -7.15
C THR A 832 22.92 -18.06 -7.40
N SER A 833 24.05 -18.71 -7.60
CA SER A 833 24.17 -20.18 -7.60
C SER A 833 23.77 -20.83 -6.26
N ASN A 834 23.25 -20.03 -5.33
CA ASN A 834 22.98 -20.39 -3.96
C ASN A 834 21.47 -20.42 -3.74
N ALA A 835 21.03 -21.45 -3.03
CA ALA A 835 19.66 -21.54 -2.59
C ALA A 835 19.40 -20.46 -1.52
N LEU A 836 18.40 -19.60 -1.79
CA LEU A 836 17.63 -18.83 -0.80
C LEU A 836 18.46 -18.05 0.23
N ASP A 837 18.74 -16.77 -0.02
CA ASP A 837 19.32 -15.92 1.03
C ASP A 837 18.23 -15.31 1.93
N TYR A 838 17.86 -16.05 2.97
CA TYR A 838 16.98 -15.57 4.03
C TYR A 838 17.59 -14.45 4.89
N ALA A 839 18.89 -14.14 4.74
CA ALA A 839 19.54 -13.14 5.57
C ALA A 839 19.01 -11.72 5.31
N GLU A 840 18.58 -11.42 4.08
CA GLU A 840 17.93 -10.14 3.76
C GLU A 840 16.48 -10.05 4.28
N ALA A 841 15.74 -11.17 4.30
CA ALA A 841 14.38 -11.24 4.83
C ALA A 841 14.29 -11.57 6.34
N GLY A 842 15.42 -11.48 7.07
CA GLY A 842 15.47 -11.68 8.53
C GLY A 842 15.15 -13.10 9.02
N THR A 843 15.24 -14.12 8.15
CA THR A 843 14.95 -15.53 8.49
C THR A 843 16.25 -16.35 8.53
N LEU A 844 16.37 -17.32 9.44
CA LEU A 844 17.58 -18.16 9.52
C LEU A 844 17.46 -19.37 8.58
N PRO A 845 18.52 -19.75 7.82
CA PRO A 845 18.54 -20.95 6.97
C PRO A 845 18.13 -22.26 7.66
N GLN A 846 18.21 -22.30 8.99
CA GLN A 846 17.81 -23.44 9.83
C GLN A 846 16.29 -23.71 9.87
N GLN A 847 15.47 -22.82 9.31
CA GLN A 847 14.00 -22.91 9.36
C GLN A 847 13.33 -23.35 8.07
N CYS A 848 14.11 -23.40 7.00
CA CYS A 848 13.75 -24.02 5.74
C CYS A 848 14.84 -25.02 5.34
N PRO A 849 14.92 -26.17 6.04
CA PRO A 849 15.84 -27.22 5.64
C PRO A 849 15.45 -27.72 4.25
N ILE A 850 16.21 -27.33 3.23
CA ILE A 850 16.21 -28.01 1.94
C ILE A 850 16.69 -29.43 2.22
N PRO A 851 15.99 -30.51 1.80
CA PRO A 851 16.53 -31.84 1.95
C PRO A 851 17.70 -31.94 0.98
N GLN A 852 18.80 -32.48 1.45
CA GLN A 852 19.94 -32.79 0.60
C GLN A 852 19.57 -33.79 -0.49
#